data_AF-A6GLJ0-F1
#
_entry.id   AF-A6GLJ0-F1
#
_cell.length_a   1.000
_cell.length_b   1.000
_cell.length_c   1.000
_cell.angle_alpha   90.00
_cell.angle_beta   90.00
_cell.angle_gamma   90.00
#
_symmetry.space_group_name_H-M   'P 1'
#
loop_
_entity.id
_entity.type
_entity.pdbx_description
1 polymer ?
#
loop_
_entity_poly.entity_id
_entity_poly.type
_entity_poly.pdbx_seq_one_letter_code
_entity_poly.pdbx_strand_id
1 'polypeptide(L)'
;MFNFPRLAIATLLALSVSGCAMVSVGSVSSEDYLSARRGDVLTTGKLSASARTALQVVGTDEARCNTNISECRKVLIASIGLSDEQRLSTISELWLQEALQNEEAQKLEPANDALKAATLSAYLESAKHAYAYLFFTSRTPDLRALEDRQAQVRDYYNFSTQQAVVGLFNRYRDQLEKSVSEDKTYLLQFDPWQVSGSTAGISLSHKGQLPNELVAASSLTFKGLRNQYRRDGLGAELVAVFADSVVKQEDENKPWSETPFPSITVMLRFPGNSIESVLEGRRVELQGFDPHRNSSVDVRGIRVPLAANFTSGYGLWLARSGFAQESLLSLIGRSETLDKPRIYLMQPFDPNRRVILMLHGLASSPEAWVNVANEVLGDEQLRQNYQIWQVYYPTNLPLPFNNREIREAVNATLRNFDPQGNRRASKDMVLIGHSMGGVLARLMVSNSGDQLWESVLDRYNISAQREKKLRQKIEPYVIFKAMPQPTRAIFIAAPHRGTPYAENRFARFVSGLIRLPATVLSRVTEIGQLLVNPDEASDEPLVGSINSIKNLSDQDPFVRESSKLPISDKVSYHSIMGNDTPGVILEASSDGVVPYASAKLEGAASELVVNSWHSVQEKPEAIVEIRRILHEHLNSLQQGSQQ
;
A
#
# COMPACT_ATOMS: atom_id res chain seq x y z
N MET A 1 64.81 -40.60 60.35
CA MET A 1 63.41 -40.24 60.62
C MET A 1 63.24 -38.74 60.38
N PHE A 2 62.84 -38.34 59.17
CA PHE A 2 62.60 -36.94 58.84
C PHE A 2 61.11 -36.73 58.53
N ASN A 3 60.58 -35.63 59.07
CA ASN A 3 59.17 -35.28 59.23
C ASN A 3 58.38 -35.21 57.91
N PHE A 4 57.72 -36.30 57.52
CA PHE A 4 56.65 -36.29 56.51
C PHE A 4 55.32 -35.61 56.94
N PRO A 5 54.91 -35.52 58.22
CA PRO A 5 53.57 -35.02 58.53
C PRO A 5 53.46 -33.49 58.45
N ARG A 6 54.58 -32.74 58.49
CA ARG A 6 54.54 -31.26 58.40
C ARG A 6 54.41 -30.75 56.97
N LEU A 7 54.91 -31.48 55.97
CA LEU A 7 54.76 -31.10 54.57
C LEU A 7 53.33 -31.36 54.07
N ALA A 8 52.73 -32.49 54.47
CA ALA A 8 51.34 -32.82 54.10
C ALA A 8 50.31 -31.85 54.70
N ILE A 9 50.52 -31.38 55.93
CA ILE A 9 49.62 -30.39 56.57
C ILE A 9 49.77 -29.00 55.92
N ALA A 10 51.00 -28.62 55.49
CA ALA A 10 51.21 -27.38 54.77
C ALA A 10 50.57 -27.39 53.36
N THR A 11 50.59 -28.52 52.66
CA THR A 11 49.93 -28.66 51.35
C THR A 11 48.40 -28.73 51.46
N LEU A 12 47.86 -29.34 52.53
CA LEU A 12 46.42 -29.35 52.78
C LEU A 12 45.88 -27.98 53.22
N LEU A 13 46.66 -27.18 53.97
CA LEU A 13 46.30 -25.80 54.30
C LEU A 13 46.43 -24.85 53.09
N ALA A 14 47.33 -25.13 52.14
CA ALA A 14 47.45 -24.32 50.92
C ALA A 14 46.30 -24.57 49.92
N LEU A 15 45.67 -25.75 49.95
CA LEU A 15 44.51 -26.09 49.11
C LEU A 15 43.16 -25.61 49.68
N SER A 16 43.09 -25.24 50.96
CA SER A 16 41.89 -24.65 51.59
C SER A 16 41.85 -23.12 51.53
N VAL A 17 42.84 -22.49 50.89
CA VAL A 17 42.82 -21.07 50.51
C VAL A 17 42.60 -20.93 48.99
N SER A 18 41.76 -21.77 48.39
CA SER A 18 41.06 -21.35 47.18
C SER A 18 40.00 -20.36 47.62
N GLY A 19 40.35 -19.08 47.67
CA GLY A 19 39.37 -18.02 47.88
C GLY A 19 38.22 -18.25 46.89
N CYS A 20 37.00 -18.40 47.41
CA CYS A 20 35.80 -18.38 46.58
C CYS A 20 35.80 -17.03 45.88
N ALA A 21 36.32 -16.98 44.65
CA ALA A 21 36.10 -15.84 43.80
C ALA A 21 34.59 -15.79 43.57
N MET A 22 33.91 -14.87 44.25
CA MET A 22 32.47 -14.64 44.15
C MET A 22 32.05 -14.32 42.69
N VAL A 23 33.02 -13.96 41.84
CA VAL A 23 32.86 -13.65 40.44
C VAL A 23 33.77 -14.56 39.61
N SER A 24 33.19 -15.44 38.80
CA SER A 24 33.88 -16.17 37.74
C SER A 24 33.66 -15.50 36.39
N VAL A 25 34.64 -15.57 35.50
CA VAL A 25 34.57 -14.98 34.15
C VAL A 25 34.44 -16.09 33.12
N GLY A 26 33.40 -16.02 32.28
CA GLY A 26 33.20 -16.90 31.13
C GLY A 26 32.95 -16.08 29.87
N SER A 27 33.33 -16.61 28.70
CA SER A 27 33.01 -16.00 27.41
C SER A 27 31.60 -16.39 26.97
N VAL A 28 30.81 -15.41 26.55
CA VAL A 28 29.47 -15.60 25.98
C VAL A 28 29.55 -15.40 24.46
N SER A 29 28.77 -16.16 23.69
CA SER A 29 28.72 -15.96 22.23
C SER A 29 28.14 -14.59 21.88
N SER A 30 28.46 -14.05 20.70
CA SER A 30 27.90 -12.75 20.26
C SER A 30 26.38 -12.81 20.09
N GLU A 31 25.83 -13.96 19.70
CA GLU A 31 24.40 -14.20 19.58
C GLU A 31 23.71 -14.19 20.95
N ASP A 32 24.24 -14.94 21.92
CA ASP A 32 23.71 -14.98 23.29
C ASP A 32 23.81 -13.61 23.97
N TYR A 33 24.90 -12.86 23.74
CA TYR A 33 25.06 -11.50 24.25
C TYR A 33 23.99 -10.56 23.67
N LEU A 34 23.76 -10.58 22.35
CA LEU A 34 22.75 -9.75 21.71
C LEU A 34 21.33 -10.15 22.11
N SER A 35 21.05 -11.45 22.20
CA SER A 35 19.77 -12.00 22.68
C SER A 35 19.51 -11.60 24.13
N ALA A 36 20.50 -11.68 25.02
CA ALA A 36 20.36 -11.24 26.40
C ALA A 36 20.13 -9.72 26.53
N ARG A 37 20.72 -8.92 25.64
CA ARG A 37 20.62 -7.46 25.66
C ARG A 37 19.32 -6.94 25.07
N ARG A 38 18.83 -7.55 23.99
CA ARG A 38 17.63 -7.11 23.25
C ARG A 38 16.39 -7.94 23.52
N GLY A 39 16.55 -9.11 24.12
CA GLY A 39 15.47 -10.02 24.45
C GLY A 39 14.55 -9.46 25.53
N ASP A 40 13.27 -9.78 25.38
CA ASP A 40 12.18 -9.44 26.28
C ASP A 40 11.01 -10.42 26.08
N VAL A 41 9.88 -10.11 26.70
CA VAL A 41 8.66 -10.92 26.67
C VAL A 41 8.08 -11.06 25.26
N LEU A 42 8.23 -10.06 24.38
CA LEU A 42 7.72 -10.12 23.01
C LEU A 42 8.59 -10.98 22.09
N THR A 43 9.89 -11.02 22.35
CA THR A 43 10.87 -11.67 21.47
C THR A 43 11.29 -13.06 21.97
N THR A 44 11.54 -13.21 23.26
CA THR A 44 12.08 -14.43 23.89
C THR A 44 11.08 -15.12 24.83
N GLY A 45 9.95 -14.49 25.13
CA GLY A 45 8.98 -14.96 26.13
C GLY A 45 9.45 -14.85 27.58
N LYS A 46 10.61 -14.22 27.82
CA LYS A 46 11.22 -14.02 29.16
C LYS A 46 11.39 -12.55 29.47
N LEU A 47 11.50 -12.19 30.74
CA LEU A 47 11.75 -10.81 31.12
C LEU A 47 13.12 -10.33 30.65
N SER A 48 13.16 -9.09 30.18
CA SER A 48 14.37 -8.40 29.75
C SER A 48 15.42 -8.37 30.84
N ALA A 49 16.70 -8.27 30.47
CA ALA A 49 17.78 -8.13 31.44
C ALA A 49 17.57 -6.90 32.37
N SER A 50 17.01 -5.82 31.83
CA SER A 50 16.67 -4.61 32.58
C SER A 50 15.59 -4.87 33.62
N ALA A 51 14.49 -5.55 33.25
CA ALA A 51 13.44 -5.93 34.19
C ALA A 51 13.98 -6.86 35.27
N ARG A 52 14.73 -7.91 34.91
CA ARG A 52 15.35 -8.83 35.88
C ARG A 52 16.26 -8.12 36.87
N THR A 53 17.03 -7.13 36.40
CA THR A 53 17.87 -6.29 37.28
C THR A 53 17.01 -5.46 38.24
N ALA A 54 15.93 -4.84 37.75
CA ALA A 54 15.01 -4.09 38.60
C ALA A 54 14.33 -4.98 39.66
N LEU A 55 13.97 -6.22 39.30
CA LEU A 55 13.44 -7.21 40.24
C LEU A 55 14.45 -7.54 41.35
N GLN A 56 15.72 -7.76 41.00
CA GLN A 56 16.78 -8.04 41.97
C GLN A 56 17.00 -6.88 42.95
N VAL A 57 16.96 -5.63 42.46
CA VAL A 57 17.08 -4.43 43.30
C VAL A 57 15.99 -4.36 44.37
N VAL A 58 14.79 -4.88 44.09
CA VAL A 58 13.68 -4.91 45.05
C VAL A 58 13.57 -6.23 45.82
N GLY A 59 14.59 -7.10 45.74
CA GLY A 59 14.67 -8.34 46.51
C GLY A 59 13.79 -9.48 45.99
N THR A 60 13.40 -9.44 44.71
CA THR A 60 12.67 -10.53 44.04
C THR A 60 13.39 -11.00 42.78
N ASP A 61 12.83 -12.01 42.11
CA ASP A 61 13.37 -12.57 40.88
C ASP A 61 12.26 -12.95 39.90
N GLU A 62 12.65 -13.26 38.66
CA GLU A 62 11.72 -13.63 37.59
C GLU A 62 10.88 -14.87 37.95
N ALA A 63 11.46 -15.88 38.61
CA ALA A 63 10.75 -17.12 38.93
C ALA A 63 9.61 -16.87 39.94
N ARG A 64 9.87 -16.06 40.97
CA ARG A 64 8.84 -15.61 41.91
C ARG A 64 7.79 -14.76 41.23
N CYS A 65 8.19 -13.82 40.37
CA CYS A 65 7.26 -12.96 39.65
C CYS A 65 6.37 -13.74 38.69
N ASN A 66 6.90 -14.77 37.99
CA ASN A 66 6.10 -15.64 37.13
C ASN A 66 5.03 -16.43 37.88
N THR A 67 5.21 -16.67 39.19
CA THR A 67 4.21 -17.35 40.02
C THR A 67 3.09 -16.40 40.47
N ASN A 68 3.42 -15.13 40.72
CA ASN A 68 2.45 -14.12 41.13
C ASN A 68 2.86 -12.72 40.64
N ILE A 69 2.50 -12.42 39.39
CA ILE A 69 2.88 -11.17 38.72
C ILE A 69 2.25 -9.96 39.44
N SER A 70 1.02 -10.10 39.94
CA SER A 70 0.31 -9.03 40.67
C SER A 70 1.07 -8.59 41.92
N GLU A 71 1.56 -9.54 42.72
CA GLU A 71 2.34 -9.21 43.92
C GLU A 71 3.69 -8.57 43.56
N CYS A 72 4.34 -9.08 42.51
CA CYS A 72 5.59 -8.52 41.99
C CYS A 72 5.42 -7.04 41.60
N ARG A 73 4.31 -6.67 40.94
CA ARG A 73 4.01 -5.26 40.63
C ARG A 73 3.83 -4.41 41.88
N LYS A 74 3.14 -4.89 42.91
CA LYS A 74 2.96 -4.13 44.17
C LYS A 74 4.31 -3.82 44.83
N VAL A 75 5.23 -4.79 44.86
CA VAL A 75 6.58 -4.60 45.39
C VAL A 75 7.35 -3.53 44.61
N LEU A 76 7.27 -3.55 43.27
CA LEU A 76 7.89 -2.53 42.42
C LEU A 76 7.32 -1.13 42.64
N ILE A 77 6.00 -1.03 42.81
CA ILE A 77 5.31 0.25 43.09
C ILE A 77 5.75 0.82 44.44
N ALA A 78 5.84 -0.01 45.47
CA ALA A 78 6.18 0.42 46.82
C ALA A 78 7.69 0.69 47.02
N SER A 79 8.55 0.25 46.10
CA SER A 79 10.00 0.33 46.26
C SER A 79 10.57 1.73 46.02
N ILE A 80 11.46 2.16 46.92
CA ILE A 80 12.22 3.42 46.86
C ILE A 80 13.52 3.25 46.04
N GLY A 81 13.99 2.02 45.83
CA GLY A 81 15.31 1.74 45.23
C GLY A 81 15.37 1.85 43.70
N LEU A 82 14.26 2.16 43.03
CA LEU A 82 14.18 2.23 41.57
C LEU A 82 13.92 3.66 41.11
N SER A 83 14.58 4.06 40.03
CA SER A 83 14.17 5.25 39.27
C SER A 83 12.78 5.03 38.64
N ASP A 84 12.07 6.11 38.34
CA ASP A 84 10.76 6.02 37.67
C ASP A 84 10.85 5.31 36.32
N GLU A 85 11.95 5.50 35.59
CA GLU A 85 12.20 4.83 34.31
C GLU A 85 12.33 3.30 34.47
N GLN A 86 13.11 2.84 35.45
CA GLN A 86 13.22 1.41 35.76
C GLN A 86 11.90 0.83 36.24
N ARG A 87 11.20 1.55 37.12
CA ARG A 87 9.92 1.11 37.68
C ARG A 87 8.86 0.98 36.59
N LEU A 88 8.61 2.05 35.83
CA LEU A 88 7.55 2.10 34.80
C LEU A 88 7.80 1.12 33.67
N SER A 89 9.04 1.03 33.17
CA SER A 89 9.36 0.09 32.09
C SER A 89 9.21 -1.36 32.52
N THR A 90 9.63 -1.70 33.75
CA THR A 90 9.49 -3.07 34.30
C THR A 90 8.02 -3.43 34.54
N ILE A 91 7.23 -2.51 35.09
CA ILE A 91 5.81 -2.76 35.33
C ILE A 91 5.03 -2.90 34.01
N SER A 92 5.36 -2.07 33.00
CA SER A 92 4.79 -2.22 31.65
C SER A 92 5.05 -3.62 31.09
N GLU A 93 6.30 -4.08 31.20
CA GLU A 93 6.71 -5.41 30.75
C GLU A 93 6.01 -6.56 31.50
N LEU A 94 5.81 -6.44 32.81
CA LEU A 94 5.06 -7.41 33.61
C LEU A 94 3.57 -7.46 33.26
N TRP A 95 2.94 -6.31 32.99
CA TRP A 95 1.55 -6.27 32.51
C TRP A 95 1.42 -6.92 31.13
N LEU A 96 2.38 -6.68 30.25
CA LEU A 96 2.43 -7.31 28.94
C LEU A 96 2.59 -8.84 29.06
N GLN A 97 3.45 -9.29 29.96
CA GLN A 97 3.62 -10.72 30.25
C GLN A 97 2.31 -11.36 30.75
N GLU A 98 1.60 -10.71 31.68
CA GLU A 98 0.30 -11.19 32.15
C GLU A 98 -0.73 -11.26 31.02
N ALA A 99 -0.79 -10.24 30.15
CA ALA A 99 -1.69 -10.24 29.01
C ALA A 99 -1.43 -11.41 28.05
N LEU A 100 -0.17 -11.69 27.73
CA LEU A 100 0.21 -12.81 26.85
C LEU A 100 -0.05 -14.18 27.49
N GLN A 101 0.18 -14.33 28.80
CA GLN A 101 -0.19 -15.55 29.53
C GLN A 101 -1.71 -15.77 29.52
N ASN A 102 -2.49 -14.70 29.70
CA ASN A 102 -3.94 -14.79 29.62
C ASN A 102 -4.41 -15.17 28.21
N GLU A 103 -3.80 -14.65 27.14
CA GLU A 103 -4.11 -15.07 25.76
C GLU A 103 -3.83 -16.55 25.52
N GLU A 104 -2.72 -17.08 26.04
CA GLU A 104 -2.42 -18.51 25.91
C GLU A 104 -3.42 -19.37 26.66
N ALA A 105 -3.82 -18.95 27.87
CA ALA A 105 -4.88 -19.61 28.63
C ALA A 105 -6.22 -19.60 27.89
N GLN A 106 -6.53 -18.54 27.13
CA GLN A 106 -7.75 -18.46 26.32
C GLN A 106 -7.80 -19.46 25.15
N LYS A 107 -6.66 -20.02 24.71
CA LYS A 107 -6.62 -21.04 23.63
C LYS A 107 -6.94 -22.45 24.12
N LEU A 108 -6.75 -22.72 25.41
CA LEU A 108 -6.82 -24.06 25.98
C LEU A 108 -8.24 -24.46 26.42
N GLU A 109 -9.13 -23.50 26.67
CA GLU A 109 -10.54 -23.70 27.04
C GLU A 109 -11.42 -22.62 26.38
N PRO A 110 -12.76 -22.80 26.23
CA PRO A 110 -13.63 -21.72 25.76
C PRO A 110 -13.54 -20.53 26.71
N ALA A 111 -12.75 -19.54 26.32
CA ALA A 111 -12.37 -18.40 27.13
C ALA A 111 -13.59 -17.69 27.75
N ASN A 112 -13.66 -17.71 29.09
CA ASN A 112 -14.61 -16.94 29.88
C ASN A 112 -14.45 -15.44 29.58
N ASP A 113 -15.58 -14.74 29.43
CA ASP A 113 -15.63 -13.29 29.21
C ASP A 113 -14.84 -12.47 30.23
N ALA A 114 -14.75 -12.95 31.48
CA ALA A 114 -13.94 -12.32 32.52
C ALA A 114 -12.45 -12.34 32.18
N LEU A 115 -11.93 -13.45 31.64
CA LEU A 115 -10.52 -13.58 31.24
C LEU A 115 -10.19 -12.70 30.03
N LYS A 116 -11.11 -12.62 29.06
CA LYS A 116 -10.99 -11.70 27.92
C LYS A 116 -10.92 -10.23 28.38
N ALA A 117 -11.80 -9.84 29.30
CA ALA A 117 -11.78 -8.50 29.91
C ALA A 117 -10.47 -8.26 30.68
N ALA A 118 -10.04 -9.19 31.52
CA ALA A 118 -8.76 -9.07 32.24
C ALA A 118 -7.56 -8.90 31.28
N THR A 119 -7.57 -9.63 30.16
CA THR A 119 -6.52 -9.54 29.12
C THR A 119 -6.48 -8.15 28.47
N LEU A 120 -7.63 -7.62 28.05
CA LEU A 120 -7.71 -6.26 27.49
C LEU A 120 -7.27 -5.21 28.50
N SER A 121 -7.67 -5.36 29.77
CA SER A 121 -7.24 -4.46 30.84
C SER A 121 -5.73 -4.52 31.06
N ALA A 122 -5.12 -5.71 31.02
CA ALA A 122 -3.67 -5.88 31.14
C ALA A 122 -2.92 -5.22 29.97
N TYR A 123 -3.42 -5.29 28.74
CA TYR A 123 -2.84 -4.54 27.61
C TYR A 123 -2.96 -3.02 27.78
N LEU A 124 -4.12 -2.52 28.24
CA LEU A 124 -4.28 -1.08 28.54
C LEU A 124 -3.33 -0.63 29.65
N GLU A 125 -3.15 -1.43 30.70
CA GLU A 125 -2.19 -1.15 31.77
C GLU A 125 -0.75 -1.15 31.27
N SER A 126 -0.36 -2.13 30.45
CA SER A 126 0.97 -2.17 29.81
C SER A 126 1.24 -0.92 28.98
N ALA A 127 0.28 -0.53 28.12
CA ALA A 127 0.36 0.67 27.30
C ALA A 127 0.42 1.95 28.15
N LYS A 128 -0.36 2.03 29.24
CA LYS A 128 -0.38 3.18 30.16
C LYS A 128 0.97 3.39 30.85
N HIS A 129 1.58 2.32 31.36
CA HIS A 129 2.90 2.40 32.01
C HIS A 129 4.00 2.73 31.00
N ALA A 130 3.95 2.17 29.78
CA ALA A 130 4.86 2.54 28.72
C ALA A 130 4.68 4.01 28.30
N TYR A 131 3.45 4.50 28.17
CA TYR A 131 3.16 5.89 27.86
C TYR A 131 3.69 6.84 28.94
N ALA A 132 3.52 6.51 30.22
CA ALA A 132 4.10 7.25 31.33
C ALA A 132 5.64 7.25 31.28
N TYR A 133 6.25 6.09 31.01
CA TYR A 133 7.71 5.99 30.81
C TYR A 133 8.21 6.88 29.67
N LEU A 134 7.48 6.91 28.55
CA LEU A 134 7.88 7.68 27.37
C LEU A 134 7.73 9.19 27.63
N PHE A 135 6.67 9.64 28.29
CA PHE A 135 6.30 11.06 28.28
C PHE A 135 6.27 11.77 29.63
N PHE A 136 6.43 11.06 30.75
CA PHE A 136 6.29 11.64 32.10
C PHE A 136 7.53 11.48 32.97
N THR A 137 8.55 10.74 32.54
CA THR A 137 9.84 10.68 33.25
C THR A 137 10.67 11.94 32.99
N SER A 138 11.71 12.14 33.80
CA SER A 138 12.55 13.34 33.74
C SER A 138 13.25 13.53 32.39
N ARG A 139 13.62 12.44 31.71
CA ARG A 139 14.25 12.46 30.39
C ARG A 139 13.18 12.27 29.31
N THR A 140 13.19 13.15 28.33
CA THR A 140 12.32 13.06 27.16
C THR A 140 12.72 11.88 26.25
N PRO A 141 11.84 11.40 25.35
CA PRO A 141 12.15 10.32 24.42
C PRO A 141 13.38 10.56 23.54
N ASP A 142 13.61 11.79 23.11
CA ASP A 142 14.74 12.19 22.27
C ASP A 142 16.09 12.01 22.98
N LEU A 143 16.16 12.27 24.29
CA LEU A 143 17.35 12.01 25.11
C LEU A 143 17.65 10.51 25.28
N ARG A 144 16.67 9.64 25.03
CA ARG A 144 16.77 8.18 25.15
C ARG A 144 16.67 7.44 23.82
N ALA A 145 16.66 8.16 22.69
CA ALA A 145 16.33 7.60 21.38
C ALA A 145 17.23 6.44 20.92
N LEU A 146 18.47 6.37 21.43
CA LEU A 146 19.46 5.34 21.10
C LEU A 146 19.55 4.21 22.14
N GLU A 147 18.77 4.27 23.23
CA GLU A 147 18.78 3.23 24.26
C GLU A 147 17.94 2.02 23.81
N ASP A 148 18.49 0.80 23.90
CA ASP A 148 17.73 -0.43 23.59
C ASP A 148 16.46 -0.51 24.45
N ARG A 149 16.51 -0.02 25.70
CA ARG A 149 15.35 0.01 26.60
C ARG A 149 14.24 0.93 26.10
N GLN A 150 14.57 2.06 25.47
CA GLN A 150 13.58 2.95 24.85
C GLN A 150 12.86 2.24 23.71
N ALA A 151 13.60 1.50 22.87
CA ALA A 151 13.01 0.72 21.77
C ALA A 151 12.07 -0.37 22.30
N GLN A 152 12.50 -1.13 23.31
CA GLN A 152 11.66 -2.15 23.96
C GLN A 152 10.35 -1.57 24.51
N VAL A 153 10.42 -0.46 25.28
CA VAL A 153 9.21 0.13 25.88
C VAL A 153 8.28 0.74 24.82
N ARG A 154 8.83 1.31 23.74
CA ARG A 154 8.03 1.71 22.58
C ARG A 154 7.32 0.50 21.97
N ASP A 155 8.00 -0.63 21.83
CA ASP A 155 7.43 -1.84 21.26
C ASP A 155 6.35 -2.44 22.18
N TYR A 156 6.52 -2.37 23.51
CA TYR A 156 5.47 -2.72 24.49
C TYR A 156 4.23 -1.83 24.31
N TYR A 157 4.41 -0.51 24.18
CA TYR A 157 3.32 0.42 23.92
C TYR A 157 2.60 0.10 22.60
N ASN A 158 3.34 -0.06 21.50
CA ASN A 158 2.76 -0.28 20.17
C ASN A 158 2.00 -1.62 20.13
N PHE A 159 2.61 -2.70 20.62
CA PHE A 159 1.98 -4.02 20.66
C PHE A 159 0.75 -4.05 21.56
N SER A 160 0.85 -3.50 22.78
CA SER A 160 -0.27 -3.47 23.73
C SER A 160 -1.41 -2.58 23.22
N THR A 161 -1.07 -1.46 22.56
CA THR A 161 -2.06 -0.63 21.85
C THR A 161 -2.75 -1.44 20.77
N GLN A 162 -2.01 -2.16 19.92
CA GLN A 162 -2.59 -2.98 18.86
C GLN A 162 -3.60 -4.00 19.42
N GLN A 163 -3.19 -4.78 20.42
CA GLN A 163 -4.04 -5.83 21.00
C GLN A 163 -5.26 -5.25 21.72
N ALA A 164 -5.07 -4.18 22.50
CA ALA A 164 -6.18 -3.51 23.18
C ALA A 164 -7.20 -2.96 22.17
N VAL A 165 -6.74 -2.27 21.13
CA VAL A 165 -7.62 -1.65 20.13
C VAL A 165 -8.39 -2.69 19.32
N VAL A 166 -7.70 -3.69 18.77
CA VAL A 166 -8.34 -4.76 17.99
C VAL A 166 -9.31 -5.56 18.87
N GLY A 167 -8.92 -5.89 20.10
CA GLY A 167 -9.75 -6.64 21.02
C GLY A 167 -10.97 -5.85 21.52
N LEU A 168 -10.83 -4.56 21.84
CA LEU A 168 -11.95 -3.68 22.17
C LEU A 168 -12.91 -3.56 21.00
N PHE A 169 -12.39 -3.35 19.79
CA PHE A 169 -13.19 -3.23 18.58
C PHE A 169 -14.00 -4.51 18.34
N ASN A 170 -13.35 -5.69 18.34
CA ASN A 170 -14.02 -6.97 18.10
C ASN A 170 -15.08 -7.30 19.16
N ARG A 171 -14.85 -6.90 20.42
CA ARG A 171 -15.75 -7.20 21.54
C ARG A 171 -16.93 -6.24 21.65
N TYR A 172 -16.71 -4.96 21.36
CA TYR A 172 -17.67 -3.88 21.64
C TYR A 172 -18.18 -3.15 20.39
N ARG A 173 -17.96 -3.70 19.18
CA ARG A 173 -18.34 -3.09 17.89
C ARG A 173 -19.76 -2.54 17.87
N ASP A 174 -20.74 -3.35 18.25
CA ASP A 174 -22.16 -2.96 18.20
C ASP A 174 -22.50 -1.85 19.22
N GLN A 175 -21.78 -1.79 20.34
CA GLN A 175 -21.92 -0.71 21.32
C GLN A 175 -21.24 0.57 20.82
N LEU A 176 -20.05 0.43 20.20
CA LEU A 176 -19.34 1.53 19.58
C LEU A 176 -20.20 2.19 18.51
N GLU A 177 -20.77 1.41 17.58
CA GLU A 177 -21.68 1.91 16.53
C GLU A 177 -22.85 2.72 17.10
N LYS A 178 -23.48 2.24 18.18
CA LYS A 178 -24.58 2.94 18.85
C LYS A 178 -24.15 4.18 19.64
N SER A 179 -22.88 4.24 20.05
CA SER A 179 -22.31 5.34 20.85
C SER A 179 -21.74 6.48 20.01
N VAL A 180 -21.61 6.31 18.69
CA VAL A 180 -21.08 7.36 17.81
C VAL A 180 -22.06 8.54 17.76
N SER A 181 -21.63 9.69 18.27
CA SER A 181 -22.38 10.94 18.20
C SER A 181 -22.42 11.51 16.79
N GLU A 182 -23.27 12.54 16.58
CA GLU A 182 -23.30 13.29 15.31
C GLU A 182 -21.91 13.88 14.96
N ASP A 183 -21.16 14.33 15.98
CA ASP A 183 -19.79 14.84 15.87
C ASP A 183 -18.73 13.75 15.63
N LYS A 184 -19.14 12.50 15.36
CA LYS A 184 -18.24 11.38 15.09
C LYS A 184 -17.30 11.03 16.25
N THR A 185 -17.71 11.34 17.47
CA THR A 185 -17.01 10.93 18.70
C THR A 185 -17.75 9.77 19.36
N TYR A 186 -17.04 8.92 20.09
CA TYR A 186 -17.65 7.82 20.82
C TYR A 186 -17.10 7.71 22.24
N LEU A 187 -17.90 7.10 23.10
CA LEU A 187 -17.58 6.80 24.49
C LEU A 187 -18.03 5.37 24.81
N LEU A 188 -17.07 4.51 25.10
CA LEU A 188 -17.27 3.12 25.48
C LEU A 188 -16.92 2.94 26.96
N GLN A 189 -17.80 2.29 27.71
CA GLN A 189 -17.55 1.88 29.08
C GLN A 189 -17.07 0.42 29.11
N PHE A 190 -15.86 0.22 29.61
CA PHE A 190 -15.20 -1.07 29.74
C PHE A 190 -14.55 -1.15 31.12
N ASP A 191 -15.33 -1.46 32.17
CA ASP A 191 -14.90 -1.37 33.57
C ASP A 191 -13.51 -2.01 33.85
N PRO A 192 -12.58 -1.31 34.51
CA PRO A 192 -12.70 0.03 35.10
C PRO A 192 -12.50 1.20 34.13
N TRP A 193 -12.26 0.93 32.86
CA TRP A 193 -11.88 1.88 31.83
C TRP A 193 -13.06 2.61 31.20
N GLN A 194 -12.82 3.89 30.93
CA GLN A 194 -13.63 4.70 30.05
C GLN A 194 -12.80 5.01 28.80
N VAL A 195 -13.25 4.48 27.67
CA VAL A 195 -12.56 4.56 26.39
C VAL A 195 -13.29 5.58 25.52
N SER A 196 -12.59 6.61 25.04
CA SER A 196 -13.16 7.64 24.17
C SER A 196 -12.34 7.79 22.90
N GLY A 197 -12.94 8.31 21.82
CA GLY A 197 -12.22 8.53 20.57
C GLY A 197 -13.05 9.25 19.52
N SER A 198 -12.46 9.43 18.34
CA SER A 198 -13.15 9.99 17.17
C SER A 198 -12.94 9.12 15.94
N THR A 199 -14.01 8.91 15.16
CA THR A 199 -13.92 8.21 13.87
C THR A 199 -13.43 9.12 12.74
N ALA A 200 -13.35 10.44 12.96
CA ALA A 200 -12.88 11.40 11.96
C ALA A 200 -11.43 11.15 11.51
N GLY A 201 -10.57 10.70 12.43
CA GLY A 201 -9.17 10.34 12.12
C GLY A 201 -8.99 8.96 11.49
N ILE A 202 -10.02 8.11 11.53
CA ILE A 202 -10.01 6.72 11.03
C ILE A 202 -10.67 6.62 9.64
N SER A 203 -11.62 7.52 9.35
CA SER A 203 -12.55 7.40 8.23
C SER A 203 -12.66 8.71 7.43
N LEU A 204 -11.53 9.18 6.91
CA LEU A 204 -11.48 10.38 6.05
C LEU A 204 -12.24 10.17 4.72
N SER A 205 -12.11 9.00 4.09
CA SER A 205 -12.79 8.63 2.84
C SER A 205 -14.18 8.01 3.04
N HIS A 206 -14.44 7.40 4.19
CA HIS A 206 -15.67 6.64 4.45
C HIS A 206 -16.67 7.40 5.34
N LYS A 207 -16.62 8.74 5.28
CA LYS A 207 -17.60 9.67 5.90
C LYS A 207 -17.83 9.46 7.40
N GLY A 208 -16.79 9.06 8.13
CA GLY A 208 -16.90 8.82 9.58
C GLY A 208 -17.62 7.52 9.94
N GLN A 209 -17.86 6.61 8.98
CA GLN A 209 -18.30 5.24 9.28
C GLN A 209 -17.21 4.49 10.05
N LEU A 210 -17.63 3.56 10.91
CA LEU A 210 -16.72 2.60 11.52
C LEU A 210 -16.35 1.52 10.49
N PRO A 211 -15.12 0.98 10.52
CA PRO A 211 -14.77 -0.16 9.69
C PRO A 211 -15.58 -1.40 10.12
N ASN A 212 -15.64 -2.40 9.25
CA ASN A 212 -16.17 -3.73 9.55
C ASN A 212 -15.17 -4.55 10.37
N GLU A 213 -13.87 -4.35 10.12
CA GLU A 213 -12.77 -5.11 10.71
C GLU A 213 -11.54 -4.19 10.89
N LEU A 214 -10.77 -4.43 11.94
CA LEU A 214 -9.43 -3.86 12.15
C LEU A 214 -8.40 -4.98 12.10
N VAL A 215 -7.50 -4.91 11.12
CA VAL A 215 -6.46 -5.93 10.92
C VAL A 215 -5.11 -5.36 11.35
N ALA A 216 -4.39 -6.09 12.20
CA ALA A 216 -3.02 -5.74 12.55
C ALA A 216 -2.10 -5.83 11.33
N ALA A 217 -1.34 -4.78 11.03
CA ALA A 217 -0.40 -4.82 9.92
C ALA A 217 0.69 -5.89 10.12
N SER A 218 1.05 -6.15 11.39
CA SER A 218 2.07 -7.14 11.76
C SER A 218 1.64 -8.60 11.57
N SER A 219 0.34 -8.89 11.47
CA SER A 219 -0.16 -10.25 11.22
C SER A 219 -0.25 -10.58 9.72
N LEU A 220 -0.06 -9.58 8.86
CA LEU A 220 -0.16 -9.73 7.42
C LEU A 220 1.19 -10.12 6.82
N THR A 221 1.20 -11.24 6.09
CA THR A 221 2.32 -11.65 5.26
C THR A 221 1.81 -11.86 3.83
N PHE A 222 2.54 -11.34 2.86
CA PHE A 222 2.11 -11.37 1.46
C PHE A 222 3.10 -12.16 0.62
N LYS A 223 2.58 -13.10 -0.16
CA LYS A 223 3.34 -13.75 -1.24
C LYS A 223 3.20 -12.89 -2.51
N GLY A 224 4.31 -12.56 -3.16
CA GLY A 224 4.32 -11.80 -4.43
C GLY A 224 4.70 -10.31 -4.31
N LEU A 225 4.70 -9.74 -3.10
CA LEU A 225 5.29 -8.43 -2.82
C LEU A 225 6.78 -8.60 -2.48
N ARG A 226 7.66 -7.85 -3.16
CA ARG A 226 9.11 -7.95 -2.95
C ARG A 226 9.59 -7.38 -1.62
N ASN A 227 8.98 -6.26 -1.20
CA ASN A 227 9.42 -5.48 -0.04
C ASN A 227 8.22 -5.10 0.83
N GLN A 228 8.46 -4.93 2.13
CA GLN A 228 7.51 -4.33 3.06
C GLN A 228 8.04 -2.99 3.51
N TYR A 229 7.23 -1.94 3.36
CA TYR A 229 7.62 -0.59 3.71
C TYR A 229 6.92 -0.13 4.97
N ARG A 230 7.73 0.18 5.98
CA ARG A 230 7.29 0.70 7.27
C ARG A 230 8.09 1.91 7.70
N ARG A 231 7.53 2.71 8.60
CA ARG A 231 8.22 3.77 9.35
C ARG A 231 8.14 3.43 10.83
N ASP A 232 9.29 3.34 11.48
CA ASP A 232 9.35 3.17 12.92
C ASP A 232 8.80 4.43 13.63
N GLY A 233 8.03 4.23 14.70
CA GLY A 233 7.42 5.32 15.44
C GLY A 233 6.47 4.82 16.52
N LEU A 234 5.60 5.71 16.99
CA LEU A 234 4.63 5.41 18.04
C LEU A 234 3.24 5.15 17.45
N GLY A 235 2.54 4.16 18.00
CA GLY A 235 1.18 3.74 17.62
C GLY A 235 1.12 2.34 17.03
N ALA A 236 -0.08 1.76 17.06
CA ALA A 236 -0.40 0.49 16.41
C ALA A 236 -0.64 0.71 14.91
N GLU A 237 0.05 -0.06 14.09
CA GLU A 237 -0.10 -0.08 12.63
C GLU A 237 -1.25 -1.03 12.26
N LEU A 238 -2.37 -0.50 11.78
CA LEU A 238 -3.56 -1.27 11.43
C LEU A 238 -4.00 -1.01 9.99
N VAL A 239 -4.83 -1.90 9.46
CA VAL A 239 -5.62 -1.70 8.25
C VAL A 239 -7.09 -1.68 8.65
N ALA A 240 -7.79 -0.60 8.34
CA ALA A 240 -9.24 -0.51 8.54
C ALA A 240 -9.95 -1.08 7.31
N VAL A 241 -10.86 -2.03 7.52
CA VAL A 241 -11.58 -2.73 6.45
C VAL A 241 -13.01 -2.19 6.38
N PHE A 242 -13.39 -1.57 5.26
CA PHE A 242 -14.74 -1.03 5.04
C PHE A 242 -15.58 -1.87 4.07
N ALA A 243 -14.97 -2.85 3.40
CA ALA A 243 -15.65 -3.75 2.49
C ALA A 243 -14.98 -5.12 2.46
N ASP A 244 -15.78 -6.16 2.26
CA ASP A 244 -15.29 -7.53 2.12
C ASP A 244 -14.69 -7.78 0.72
N SER A 245 -15.13 -7.01 -0.28
CA SER A 245 -14.62 -7.00 -1.65
C SER A 245 -14.31 -5.58 -2.14
N VAL A 246 -13.36 -5.47 -3.08
CA VAL A 246 -13.01 -4.21 -3.74
C VAL A 246 -14.10 -3.74 -4.72
N VAL A 247 -14.90 -4.67 -5.23
CA VAL A 247 -15.98 -4.40 -6.19
C VAL A 247 -17.32 -4.69 -5.51
N LYS A 248 -18.09 -3.64 -5.22
CA LYS A 248 -19.52 -3.75 -4.85
C LYS A 248 -20.39 -3.41 -6.05
N GLN A 249 -21.46 -4.17 -6.28
CA GLN A 249 -22.46 -3.90 -7.32
C GLN A 249 -23.16 -2.53 -7.12
N GLU A 250 -23.35 -2.08 -5.87
CA GLU A 250 -23.98 -0.78 -5.57
C GLU A 250 -23.17 0.45 -6.02
N ASP A 251 -21.86 0.30 -6.27
CA ASP A 251 -20.99 1.36 -6.80
C ASP A 251 -20.82 1.31 -8.34
N GLU A 252 -21.63 0.52 -9.05
CA GLU A 252 -21.53 0.33 -10.51
C GLU A 252 -21.60 1.62 -11.34
N ASN A 253 -22.30 2.63 -10.82
CA ASN A 253 -22.50 3.89 -11.54
C ASN A 253 -21.37 4.92 -11.36
N LYS A 254 -20.39 4.67 -10.48
CA LYS A 254 -19.27 5.60 -10.27
C LYS A 254 -18.04 5.16 -11.07
N PRO A 255 -17.38 6.07 -11.81
CA PRO A 255 -16.16 5.75 -12.54
C PRO A 255 -14.93 5.63 -11.63
N TRP A 256 -15.09 5.73 -10.30
CA TRP A 256 -14.00 5.68 -9.33
C TRP A 256 -14.39 4.91 -8.08
N SER A 257 -13.37 4.42 -7.37
CA SER A 257 -13.48 3.75 -6.08
C SER A 257 -12.27 4.13 -5.21
N GLU A 258 -12.53 4.65 -4.02
CA GLU A 258 -11.48 4.81 -3.00
C GLU A 258 -11.15 3.47 -2.34
N THR A 259 -9.93 3.31 -1.85
CA THR A 259 -9.51 2.08 -1.18
C THR A 259 -10.44 1.76 0.02
N PRO A 260 -11.05 0.56 0.07
CA PRO A 260 -11.78 0.10 1.24
C PRO A 260 -10.85 -0.42 2.36
N PHE A 261 -9.53 -0.39 2.14
CA PHE A 261 -8.52 -0.91 3.07
C PHE A 261 -7.44 0.16 3.42
N PRO A 262 -7.81 1.36 3.89
CA PRO A 262 -6.82 2.36 4.27
C PRO A 262 -5.95 1.86 5.43
N SER A 263 -4.64 2.11 5.31
CA SER A 263 -3.72 1.96 6.43
C SER A 263 -3.95 3.08 7.43
N ILE A 264 -3.97 2.74 8.72
CA ILE A 264 -4.17 3.69 9.82
C ILE A 264 -3.13 3.44 10.92
N THR A 265 -2.79 4.49 11.65
CA THR A 265 -2.02 4.39 12.89
C THR A 265 -2.93 4.78 14.05
N VAL A 266 -3.02 3.92 15.06
CA VAL A 266 -3.85 4.19 16.25
C VAL A 266 -2.97 4.35 17.48
N MET A 267 -3.23 5.40 18.27
CA MET A 267 -2.56 5.66 19.54
C MET A 267 -3.55 5.67 20.70
N LEU A 268 -3.06 5.25 21.87
CA LEU A 268 -3.75 5.40 23.15
C LEU A 268 -3.11 6.54 23.95
N ARG A 269 -3.88 7.59 24.18
CA ARG A 269 -3.48 8.68 25.05
C ARG A 269 -4.13 8.49 26.42
N PHE A 270 -3.32 8.63 27.47
CA PHE A 270 -3.78 8.54 28.86
C PHE A 270 -3.76 9.95 29.47
N PRO A 271 -4.92 10.58 29.72
CA PRO A 271 -5.00 11.93 30.27
C PRO A 271 -4.38 12.02 31.67
N GLY A 272 -3.59 13.07 31.91
CA GLY A 272 -2.93 13.34 33.18
C GLY A 272 -1.79 14.36 33.02
N ASN A 273 -1.39 14.99 34.12
CA ASN A 273 -0.32 16.00 34.15
C ASN A 273 0.93 15.55 34.93
N SER A 274 0.82 14.45 35.68
CA SER A 274 1.91 13.78 36.40
C SER A 274 1.84 12.27 36.22
N ILE A 275 2.91 11.55 36.59
CA ILE A 275 2.95 10.08 36.56
C ILE A 275 1.77 9.50 37.36
N GLU A 276 1.55 9.99 38.58
CA GLU A 276 0.49 9.52 39.48
C GLU A 276 -0.89 9.69 38.84
N SER A 277 -1.19 10.89 38.33
CA SER A 277 -2.50 11.16 37.71
C SER A 277 -2.77 10.30 36.47
N VAL A 278 -1.73 9.96 35.70
CA VAL A 278 -1.85 9.06 34.55
C VAL A 278 -2.13 7.64 35.03
N LEU A 279 -1.35 7.13 35.99
CA LEU A 279 -1.44 5.75 36.46
C LEU A 279 -2.73 5.45 37.24
N GLU A 280 -3.23 6.39 38.03
CA GLU A 280 -4.52 6.29 38.74
C GLU A 280 -5.72 6.45 37.79
N GLY A 281 -5.50 7.15 36.67
CA GLY A 281 -6.50 7.39 35.64
C GLY A 281 -7.04 6.11 35.02
N ARG A 282 -8.35 6.12 34.76
CA ARG A 282 -9.07 5.07 34.03
C ARG A 282 -9.63 5.53 32.69
N ARG A 283 -9.30 6.75 32.27
CA ARG A 283 -9.69 7.29 30.97
C ARG A 283 -8.60 7.01 29.94
N VAL A 284 -8.99 6.56 28.75
CA VAL A 284 -8.10 6.39 27.60
C VAL A 284 -8.75 7.00 26.36
N GLU A 285 -7.95 7.72 25.59
CA GLU A 285 -8.34 8.38 24.35
C GLU A 285 -7.68 7.65 23.16
N LEU A 286 -8.50 7.12 22.26
CA LEU A 286 -8.11 6.55 20.98
C LEU A 286 -7.97 7.65 19.94
N GLN A 287 -6.78 7.75 19.36
CA GLN A 287 -6.49 8.68 18.27
C GLN A 287 -6.07 7.90 17.03
N GLY A 288 -6.86 7.99 15.96
CA GLY A 288 -6.55 7.42 14.65
C GLY A 288 -5.93 8.46 13.72
N PHE A 289 -4.93 8.04 12.95
CA PHE A 289 -4.22 8.87 12.00
C PHE A 289 -4.10 8.16 10.64
N ASP A 290 -4.15 8.94 9.56
CA ASP A 290 -3.73 8.51 8.23
C ASP A 290 -2.19 8.67 8.14
N PRO A 291 -1.41 7.56 8.12
CA PRO A 291 0.05 7.62 8.12
C PRO A 291 0.62 8.23 6.84
N HIS A 292 -0.17 8.31 5.76
CA HIS A 292 0.23 9.01 4.56
C HIS A 292 0.24 10.52 4.82
N ARG A 293 -0.75 11.08 5.53
CA ARG A 293 -0.86 12.53 5.80
C ARG A 293 -0.09 12.98 7.04
N ASN A 294 -0.05 12.13 8.06
CA ASN A 294 0.56 12.44 9.35
C ASN A 294 1.84 11.62 9.53
N SER A 295 3.00 12.31 9.49
CA SER A 295 4.29 11.68 9.80
C SER A 295 4.64 11.68 11.29
N SER A 296 4.03 12.59 12.05
CA SER A 296 4.29 12.80 13.47
C SER A 296 3.06 13.38 14.17
N VAL A 297 3.05 13.28 15.50
CA VAL A 297 2.07 13.92 16.38
C VAL A 297 2.79 14.61 17.54
N ASP A 298 2.25 15.71 18.04
CA ASP A 298 2.76 16.38 19.23
C ASP A 298 2.16 15.76 20.50
N VAL A 299 3.03 15.22 21.36
CA VAL A 299 2.67 14.66 22.65
C VAL A 299 3.41 15.45 23.72
N ARG A 300 2.68 16.22 24.54
CA ARG A 300 3.24 17.08 25.59
C ARG A 300 4.35 18.04 25.10
N GLY A 301 4.17 18.61 23.91
CA GLY A 301 5.15 19.53 23.30
C GLY A 301 6.36 18.83 22.67
N ILE A 302 6.38 17.50 22.66
CA ILE A 302 7.41 16.70 22.00
C ILE A 302 6.83 16.18 20.69
N ARG A 303 7.52 16.42 19.59
CA ARG A 303 7.13 15.91 18.27
C ARG A 303 7.58 14.46 18.13
N VAL A 304 6.62 13.55 18.08
CA VAL A 304 6.86 12.09 18.05
C VAL A 304 6.55 11.55 16.65
N PRO A 305 7.45 10.78 16.00
CA PRO A 305 7.13 10.12 14.74
C PRO A 305 6.04 9.06 14.93
N LEU A 306 5.07 9.02 14.02
CA LEU A 306 4.02 8.01 14.01
C LEU A 306 4.53 6.73 13.34
N ALA A 307 4.29 5.57 13.95
CA ALA A 307 4.49 4.28 13.29
C ALA A 307 3.61 4.22 12.04
N ALA A 308 4.04 3.51 11.00
CA ALA A 308 3.24 3.37 9.79
C ALA A 308 3.64 2.15 8.98
N ASN A 309 2.65 1.45 8.44
CA ASN A 309 2.84 0.44 7.41
C ASN A 309 2.21 0.91 6.10
N PHE A 310 3.02 1.02 5.04
CA PHE A 310 2.57 1.52 3.73
C PHE A 310 2.26 0.39 2.73
N THR A 311 2.53 -0.86 3.11
CA THR A 311 2.36 -2.03 2.25
C THR A 311 1.07 -2.80 2.59
N SER A 312 0.72 -2.91 3.88
CA SER A 312 -0.33 -3.82 4.35
C SER A 312 -1.72 -3.51 3.82
N GLY A 313 -2.11 -2.23 3.73
CA GLY A 313 -3.41 -1.85 3.14
C GLY A 313 -3.51 -2.28 1.67
N TYR A 314 -2.44 -2.05 0.91
CA TYR A 314 -2.37 -2.44 -0.50
C TYR A 314 -2.34 -3.96 -0.70
N GLY A 315 -1.56 -4.68 0.13
CA GLY A 315 -1.53 -6.14 0.10
C GLY A 315 -2.90 -6.76 0.41
N LEU A 316 -3.64 -6.20 1.37
CA LEU A 316 -5.00 -6.66 1.68
C LEU A 316 -5.98 -6.36 0.53
N TRP A 317 -5.86 -5.18 -0.09
CA TRP A 317 -6.62 -4.81 -1.28
C TRP A 317 -6.44 -5.83 -2.40
N LEU A 318 -5.20 -6.21 -2.70
CA LEU A 318 -4.89 -7.22 -3.71
C LEU A 318 -5.51 -8.57 -3.34
N ALA A 319 -5.29 -9.04 -2.10
CA ALA A 319 -5.77 -10.33 -1.63
C ALA A 319 -7.31 -10.46 -1.64
N ARG A 320 -8.04 -9.36 -1.36
CA ARG A 320 -9.52 -9.33 -1.32
C ARG A 320 -10.18 -8.77 -2.59
N SER A 321 -9.39 -8.42 -3.61
CA SER A 321 -9.92 -7.90 -4.88
C SER A 321 -10.44 -8.97 -5.83
N GLY A 322 -9.90 -10.20 -5.74
CA GLY A 322 -10.17 -11.26 -6.70
C GLY A 322 -9.50 -11.07 -8.07
N PHE A 323 -8.70 -10.02 -8.31
CA PHE A 323 -8.12 -9.73 -9.63
C PHE A 323 -7.26 -10.86 -10.21
N ALA A 324 -6.59 -11.65 -9.37
CA ALA A 324 -5.82 -12.81 -9.81
C ALA A 324 -6.70 -13.93 -10.41
N GLN A 325 -7.91 -14.13 -9.87
CA GLN A 325 -8.89 -15.08 -10.41
C GLN A 325 -9.70 -14.46 -11.56
N GLU A 326 -10.08 -13.20 -11.45
CA GLU A 326 -10.88 -12.45 -12.44
C GLU A 326 -10.12 -12.13 -13.73
N SER A 327 -8.81 -11.90 -13.67
CA SER A 327 -7.97 -11.74 -14.87
C SER A 327 -7.96 -13.00 -15.74
N LEU A 328 -8.12 -14.19 -15.13
CA LEU A 328 -8.25 -15.46 -15.84
C LEU A 328 -9.70 -15.77 -16.26
N LEU A 329 -10.70 -15.34 -15.48
CA LEU A 329 -12.12 -15.59 -15.75
C LEU A 329 -12.73 -14.65 -16.79
N SER A 330 -12.27 -13.39 -16.86
CA SER A 330 -12.62 -12.44 -17.92
C SER A 330 -12.18 -12.93 -19.31
N LEU A 331 -11.10 -13.72 -19.38
CA LEU A 331 -10.62 -14.37 -20.61
C LEU A 331 -11.53 -15.51 -21.10
N ILE A 332 -12.43 -16.02 -20.26
CA ILE A 332 -13.35 -17.13 -20.59
C ILE A 332 -14.81 -16.64 -20.67
N GLY A 333 -15.05 -15.34 -20.46
CA GLY A 333 -16.38 -14.72 -20.58
C GLY A 333 -17.37 -15.20 -19.51
N ARG A 334 -16.88 -15.53 -18.31
CA ARG A 334 -17.69 -15.99 -17.16
C ARG A 334 -17.63 -15.08 -15.93
N SER A 335 -16.90 -13.96 -15.97
CA SER A 335 -16.92 -12.94 -14.91
C SER A 335 -18.16 -12.05 -15.02
N GLU A 336 -18.58 -11.43 -13.92
CA GLU A 336 -19.38 -10.19 -13.96
C GLU A 336 -18.52 -9.12 -14.66
N THR A 337 -18.56 -9.09 -16.00
CA THR A 337 -17.66 -8.28 -16.82
C THR A 337 -17.83 -6.79 -16.52
N LEU A 338 -16.73 -6.09 -16.22
CA LEU A 338 -16.72 -4.63 -16.20
C LEU A 338 -17.11 -4.10 -17.57
N ASP A 339 -18.29 -3.49 -17.66
CA ASP A 339 -18.77 -2.86 -18.88
C ASP A 339 -18.14 -1.48 -19.15
N LYS A 340 -17.50 -0.88 -18.14
CA LYS A 340 -16.90 0.47 -18.20
C LYS A 340 -15.60 0.57 -17.41
N PRO A 341 -14.67 1.47 -17.79
CA PRO A 341 -13.46 1.72 -17.00
C PRO A 341 -13.77 2.24 -15.60
N ARG A 342 -12.96 1.82 -14.62
CA ARG A 342 -12.98 2.33 -13.24
C ARG A 342 -11.59 2.76 -12.80
N ILE A 343 -11.54 3.83 -12.02
CA ILE A 343 -10.34 4.40 -11.42
C ILE A 343 -10.26 4.00 -9.95
N TYR A 344 -9.33 3.14 -9.59
CA TYR A 344 -9.08 2.76 -8.19
C TYR A 344 -8.03 3.67 -7.58
N LEU A 345 -8.42 4.39 -6.53
CA LEU A 345 -7.52 5.22 -5.75
C LEU A 345 -6.89 4.35 -4.65
N MET A 346 -5.57 4.17 -4.70
CA MET A 346 -4.85 3.30 -3.76
C MET A 346 -4.74 3.89 -2.36
N GLN A 347 -4.97 5.19 -2.22
CA GLN A 347 -5.04 5.92 -0.96
C GLN A 347 -6.31 6.80 -0.95
N PRO A 348 -6.79 7.21 0.23
CA PRO A 348 -7.71 8.34 0.37
C PRO A 348 -7.29 9.54 -0.49
N PHE A 349 -8.22 10.14 -1.22
CA PHE A 349 -7.89 11.28 -2.10
C PHE A 349 -7.22 12.43 -1.32
N ASP A 350 -6.02 12.84 -1.73
CA ASP A 350 -5.29 13.97 -1.15
C ASP A 350 -5.16 15.12 -2.16
N PRO A 351 -5.77 16.31 -1.90
CA PRO A 351 -5.71 17.43 -2.84
C PRO A 351 -4.29 18.01 -3.03
N ASN A 352 -3.37 17.70 -2.13
CA ASN A 352 -2.00 18.25 -2.12
C ASN A 352 -0.97 17.32 -2.78
N ARG A 353 -1.39 16.17 -3.30
CA ARG A 353 -0.53 15.20 -4.00
C ARG A 353 -0.91 15.07 -5.46
N ARG A 354 0.09 14.99 -6.33
CA ARG A 354 -0.09 14.73 -7.76
C ARG A 354 -0.56 13.31 -8.00
N VAL A 355 -1.20 13.07 -9.13
CA VAL A 355 -1.68 11.74 -9.49
C VAL A 355 -0.65 11.03 -10.37
N ILE A 356 -0.33 9.78 -10.02
CA ILE A 356 0.26 8.81 -10.94
C ILE A 356 -0.89 7.93 -11.43
N LEU A 357 -1.17 7.97 -12.73
CA LEU A 357 -2.22 7.16 -13.35
C LEU A 357 -1.59 5.97 -14.07
N MET A 358 -1.88 4.77 -13.61
CA MET A 358 -1.33 3.52 -14.13
C MET A 358 -2.34 2.77 -15.01
N LEU A 359 -1.94 2.43 -16.24
CA LEU A 359 -2.76 1.74 -17.23
C LEU A 359 -2.15 0.37 -17.56
N HIS A 360 -2.78 -0.72 -17.13
CA HIS A 360 -2.30 -2.08 -17.39
C HIS A 360 -2.41 -2.47 -18.88
N GLY A 361 -1.78 -3.59 -19.25
CA GLY A 361 -1.82 -4.14 -20.59
C GLY A 361 -3.07 -4.96 -20.92
N LEU A 362 -3.05 -5.60 -22.07
CA LEU A 362 -4.08 -6.54 -22.53
C LEU A 362 -4.15 -7.77 -21.60
N ALA A 363 -5.35 -8.35 -21.44
CA ALA A 363 -5.55 -9.58 -20.64
C ALA A 363 -4.97 -9.48 -19.22
N SER A 364 -4.92 -8.27 -18.67
CA SER A 364 -4.28 -7.94 -17.40
C SER A 364 -5.25 -7.16 -16.51
N SER A 365 -4.81 -6.87 -15.30
CA SER A 365 -5.57 -6.18 -14.27
C SER A 365 -4.67 -5.19 -13.52
N PRO A 366 -5.21 -4.37 -12.61
CA PRO A 366 -4.40 -3.52 -11.73
C PRO A 366 -3.29 -4.25 -10.95
N GLU A 367 -3.40 -5.57 -10.77
CA GLU A 367 -2.37 -6.42 -10.14
C GLU A 367 -1.01 -6.39 -10.88
N ALA A 368 -0.97 -6.08 -12.18
CA ALA A 368 0.30 -5.94 -12.90
C ALA A 368 1.22 -4.84 -12.34
N TRP A 369 0.66 -3.93 -11.54
CA TRP A 369 1.38 -2.81 -10.93
C TRP A 369 1.82 -3.08 -9.49
N VAL A 370 1.60 -4.27 -8.92
CA VAL A 370 1.86 -4.60 -7.50
C VAL A 370 3.23 -4.10 -7.03
N ASN A 371 4.29 -4.49 -7.71
CA ASN A 371 5.64 -4.14 -7.28
C ASN A 371 5.95 -2.66 -7.56
N VAL A 372 5.55 -2.10 -8.70
CA VAL A 372 5.77 -0.69 -9.02
C VAL A 372 5.06 0.21 -8.00
N ALA A 373 3.78 -0.05 -7.72
CA ALA A 373 2.99 0.74 -6.79
C ALA A 373 3.55 0.64 -5.36
N ASN A 374 3.90 -0.56 -4.89
CA ASN A 374 4.49 -0.74 -3.57
C ASN A 374 5.85 -0.03 -3.43
N GLU A 375 6.68 -0.04 -4.47
CA GLU A 375 7.98 0.64 -4.48
C GLU A 375 7.85 2.17 -4.49
N VAL A 376 6.87 2.71 -5.22
CA VAL A 376 6.53 4.14 -5.17
C VAL A 376 5.95 4.53 -3.82
N LEU A 377 5.10 3.69 -3.23
CA LEU A 377 4.60 3.87 -1.87
C LEU A 377 5.70 3.71 -0.83
N GLY A 378 6.75 2.94 -1.09
CA GLY A 378 7.87 2.77 -0.17
C GLY A 378 8.81 3.98 -0.10
N ASP A 379 9.01 4.64 -1.23
CA ASP A 379 9.83 5.83 -1.35
C ASP A 379 9.16 7.04 -0.67
N GLU A 380 9.77 7.58 0.39
CA GLU A 380 9.17 8.64 1.19
C GLU A 380 8.88 9.91 0.40
N GLN A 381 9.83 10.36 -0.43
CA GLN A 381 9.66 11.58 -1.20
C GLN A 381 8.58 11.40 -2.27
N LEU A 382 8.50 10.23 -2.91
CA LEU A 382 7.42 9.94 -3.86
C LEU A 382 6.06 9.83 -3.14
N ARG A 383 5.96 9.05 -2.06
CA ARG A 383 4.72 8.86 -1.29
C ARG A 383 4.18 10.18 -0.75
N GLN A 384 5.03 11.13 -0.34
CA GLN A 384 4.60 12.44 0.15
C GLN A 384 4.09 13.37 -0.96
N ASN A 385 4.49 13.16 -2.22
CA ASN A 385 4.18 14.07 -3.32
C ASN A 385 3.20 13.49 -4.36
N TYR A 386 3.03 12.18 -4.38
CA TYR A 386 2.16 11.46 -5.31
C TYR A 386 1.12 10.60 -4.58
N GLN A 387 -0.02 10.41 -5.25
CA GLN A 387 -1.03 9.40 -4.97
C GLN A 387 -1.21 8.52 -6.21
N ILE A 388 -1.49 7.24 -6.02
CA ILE A 388 -1.52 6.25 -7.11
C ILE A 388 -2.96 5.92 -7.47
N TRP A 389 -3.29 6.09 -8.75
CA TRP A 389 -4.56 5.69 -9.34
C TRP A 389 -4.31 4.59 -10.36
N GLN A 390 -5.05 3.49 -10.26
CA GLN A 390 -4.97 2.36 -11.19
C GLN A 390 -6.25 2.27 -12.01
N VAL A 391 -6.12 2.24 -13.33
CA VAL A 391 -7.27 2.08 -14.24
C VAL A 391 -7.54 0.60 -14.43
N TYR A 392 -8.76 0.16 -14.16
CA TYR A 392 -9.25 -1.17 -14.56
C TYR A 392 -10.27 -1.00 -15.67
N TYR A 393 -10.03 -1.63 -16.82
CA TYR A 393 -10.86 -1.43 -18.00
C TYR A 393 -10.95 -2.70 -18.87
N PRO A 394 -12.03 -2.85 -19.65
CA PRO A 394 -12.22 -4.01 -20.53
C PRO A 394 -11.21 -4.01 -21.69
N THR A 395 -10.22 -4.91 -21.60
CA THR A 395 -9.09 -4.94 -22.54
C THR A 395 -9.45 -5.48 -23.93
N ASN A 396 -10.59 -6.15 -24.08
CA ASN A 396 -11.15 -6.64 -25.33
C ASN A 396 -11.80 -5.54 -26.20
N LEU A 397 -12.04 -4.34 -25.67
CA LEU A 397 -12.64 -3.26 -26.46
C LEU A 397 -11.64 -2.65 -27.45
N PRO A 398 -12.10 -2.14 -28.61
CA PRO A 398 -11.24 -1.42 -29.54
C PRO A 398 -10.55 -0.22 -28.90
N LEU A 399 -9.30 0.05 -29.30
CA LEU A 399 -8.49 1.16 -28.78
C LEU A 399 -9.20 2.53 -28.77
N PRO A 400 -9.94 2.95 -29.82
CA PRO A 400 -10.63 4.23 -29.81
C PRO A 400 -11.69 4.33 -28.70
N PHE A 401 -12.41 3.22 -28.46
CA PHE A 401 -13.42 3.14 -27.40
C PHE A 401 -12.77 3.20 -26.02
N ASN A 402 -11.74 2.37 -25.79
CA ASN A 402 -10.99 2.38 -24.53
C ASN A 402 -10.38 3.76 -24.25
N ASN A 403 -9.77 4.40 -25.24
CA ASN A 403 -9.20 5.74 -25.10
C ASN A 403 -10.27 6.74 -24.64
N ARG A 404 -11.42 6.77 -25.31
CA ARG A 404 -12.52 7.67 -24.96
C ARG A 404 -13.04 7.41 -23.53
N GLU A 405 -13.43 6.16 -23.24
CA GLU A 405 -14.08 5.81 -21.98
C GLU A 405 -13.13 6.02 -20.78
N ILE A 406 -11.84 5.71 -20.93
CA ILE A 406 -10.84 5.95 -19.87
C ILE A 406 -10.69 7.46 -19.63
N ARG A 407 -10.60 8.27 -20.69
CA ARG A 407 -10.52 9.74 -20.55
C ARG A 407 -11.77 10.31 -19.88
N GLU A 408 -12.95 9.81 -20.21
CA GLU A 408 -14.20 10.21 -19.56
C GLU A 408 -14.20 9.83 -18.07
N ALA A 409 -13.79 8.61 -17.73
CA ALA A 409 -13.67 8.15 -16.35
C ALA A 409 -12.69 8.99 -15.54
N VAL A 410 -11.47 9.23 -16.05
CA VAL A 410 -10.45 10.07 -15.37
C VAL A 410 -10.97 11.49 -15.14
N ASN A 411 -11.57 12.12 -16.16
CA ASN A 411 -12.11 13.47 -16.01
C ASN A 411 -13.30 13.53 -15.05
N ALA A 412 -14.16 12.51 -15.02
CA ALA A 412 -15.26 12.43 -14.07
C ALA A 412 -14.76 12.29 -12.63
N THR A 413 -13.72 11.46 -12.42
CA THR A 413 -13.05 11.31 -11.12
C THR A 413 -12.42 12.62 -10.66
N LEU A 414 -11.68 13.30 -11.53
CA LEU A 414 -11.10 14.61 -11.21
C LEU A 414 -12.19 15.65 -10.86
N ARG A 415 -13.27 15.74 -11.65
CA ARG A 415 -14.39 16.65 -11.36
C ARG A 415 -15.09 16.36 -10.04
N ASN A 416 -15.11 15.10 -9.59
CA ASN A 416 -15.69 14.73 -8.30
C ASN A 416 -14.87 15.28 -7.13
N PHE A 417 -13.54 15.10 -7.18
CA PHE A 417 -12.66 15.44 -6.06
C PHE A 417 -12.09 16.86 -6.10
N ASP A 418 -11.95 17.45 -7.29
CA ASP A 418 -11.52 18.82 -7.50
C ASP A 418 -12.29 19.47 -8.67
N PRO A 419 -13.57 19.83 -8.45
CA PRO A 419 -14.43 20.42 -9.49
C PRO A 419 -13.85 21.66 -10.16
N GLN A 420 -13.00 22.41 -9.44
CA GLN A 420 -12.39 23.66 -9.91
C GLN A 420 -11.04 23.44 -10.63
N GLY A 421 -10.46 22.23 -10.57
CA GLY A 421 -9.17 21.92 -11.21
C GLY A 421 -7.97 22.71 -10.66
N ASN A 422 -8.10 23.26 -9.45
CA ASN A 422 -7.11 24.17 -8.88
C ASN A 422 -6.14 23.47 -7.91
N ARG A 423 -6.45 22.24 -7.50
CA ARG A 423 -5.61 21.46 -6.58
C ARG A 423 -4.41 20.88 -7.30
N ARG A 424 -3.37 20.55 -6.52
CA ARG A 424 -2.17 19.88 -7.01
C ARG A 424 -2.47 18.51 -7.59
N ALA A 425 -3.51 17.84 -7.11
CA ALA A 425 -3.98 16.55 -7.65
C ALA A 425 -4.47 16.62 -9.11
N SER A 426 -4.94 17.78 -9.58
CA SER A 426 -5.47 17.96 -10.94
C SER A 426 -4.44 18.49 -11.93
N LYS A 427 -3.19 18.66 -11.50
CA LYS A 427 -2.10 19.25 -12.27
C LYS A 427 -0.88 18.33 -12.23
N ASP A 428 -0.03 18.44 -13.24
CA ASP A 428 1.23 17.71 -13.34
C ASP A 428 1.07 16.19 -13.08
N MET A 429 0.08 15.58 -13.72
CA MET A 429 -0.17 14.15 -13.63
C MET A 429 0.95 13.39 -14.36
N VAL A 430 1.31 12.21 -13.83
CA VAL A 430 2.22 11.27 -14.50
C VAL A 430 1.43 10.09 -15.02
N LEU A 431 1.49 9.80 -16.32
CA LEU A 431 0.94 8.58 -16.90
C LEU A 431 1.99 7.48 -16.91
N ILE A 432 1.63 6.27 -16.51
CA ILE A 432 2.47 5.09 -16.65
C ILE A 432 1.64 4.00 -17.32
N GLY A 433 2.05 3.58 -18.51
CA GLY A 433 1.29 2.60 -19.28
C GLY A 433 2.18 1.43 -19.72
N HIS A 434 1.71 0.21 -19.49
CA HIS A 434 2.36 -1.01 -19.95
C HIS A 434 1.64 -1.60 -21.15
N SER A 435 2.38 -2.06 -22.17
CA SER A 435 1.82 -2.74 -23.34
C SER A 435 0.69 -1.91 -23.99
N MET A 436 -0.51 -2.47 -24.13
CA MET A 436 -1.71 -1.75 -24.59
C MET A 436 -2.01 -0.48 -23.78
N GLY A 437 -1.83 -0.52 -22.46
CA GLY A 437 -1.99 0.63 -21.59
C GLY A 437 -0.99 1.75 -21.89
N GLY A 438 0.20 1.42 -22.39
CA GLY A 438 1.18 2.39 -22.90
C GLY A 438 0.73 3.07 -24.21
N VAL A 439 0.07 2.32 -25.10
CA VAL A 439 -0.55 2.89 -26.31
C VAL A 439 -1.67 3.84 -25.93
N LEU A 440 -2.57 3.44 -25.02
CA LEU A 440 -3.66 4.28 -24.53
C LEU A 440 -3.14 5.53 -23.80
N ALA A 441 -2.13 5.39 -22.95
CA ALA A 441 -1.47 6.50 -22.28
C ALA A 441 -0.88 7.51 -23.28
N ARG A 442 -0.27 7.03 -24.38
CA ARG A 442 0.20 7.90 -25.46
C ARG A 442 -0.96 8.65 -26.11
N LEU A 443 -2.05 7.97 -26.46
CA LEU A 443 -3.24 8.62 -27.04
C LEU A 443 -3.85 9.69 -26.11
N MET A 444 -3.79 9.49 -24.79
CA MET A 444 -4.24 10.47 -23.82
C MET A 444 -3.42 11.77 -23.84
N VAL A 445 -2.15 11.73 -24.28
CA VAL A 445 -1.26 12.90 -24.39
C VAL A 445 -1.02 13.35 -25.83
N SER A 446 -1.67 12.72 -26.82
CA SER A 446 -1.61 13.09 -28.23
C SER A 446 -2.78 13.97 -28.67
N ASN A 447 -2.55 14.76 -29.72
CA ASN A 447 -3.61 15.49 -30.42
C ASN A 447 -3.92 14.77 -31.73
N SER A 448 -5.17 14.38 -31.94
CA SER A 448 -5.58 13.73 -33.20
C SER A 448 -5.67 14.71 -34.36
N GLY A 449 -5.98 15.98 -34.08
CA GLY A 449 -6.47 16.91 -35.10
C GLY A 449 -7.63 16.28 -35.89
N ASP A 450 -7.62 16.51 -37.19
CA ASP A 450 -8.51 15.84 -38.15
C ASP A 450 -7.87 14.60 -38.80
N GLN A 451 -6.60 14.28 -38.50
CA GLN A 451 -5.83 13.24 -39.20
C GLN A 451 -6.51 11.86 -39.17
N LEU A 452 -7.02 11.43 -38.01
CA LEU A 452 -7.73 10.15 -37.89
C LEU A 452 -9.08 10.17 -38.61
N TRP A 453 -9.73 11.33 -38.66
CA TRP A 453 -10.99 11.52 -39.38
C TRP A 453 -10.79 11.49 -40.90
N GLU A 454 -9.79 12.20 -41.40
CA GLU A 454 -9.38 12.21 -42.81
C GLU A 454 -9.02 10.79 -43.30
N SER A 455 -8.28 10.02 -42.49
CA SER A 455 -7.99 8.63 -42.84
C SER A 455 -9.23 7.74 -42.95
N VAL A 456 -10.31 8.03 -42.23
CA VAL A 456 -11.57 7.29 -42.37
C VAL A 456 -12.26 7.67 -43.68
N LEU A 457 -12.26 8.95 -44.04
CA LEU A 457 -12.85 9.43 -45.30
C LEU A 457 -12.14 8.86 -46.52
N ASP A 458 -10.80 8.90 -46.53
CA ASP A 458 -9.97 8.40 -47.64
C ASP A 458 -10.18 6.90 -47.90
N ARG A 459 -10.52 6.13 -46.87
CA ARG A 459 -10.65 4.67 -46.95
C ARG A 459 -12.01 4.21 -47.46
N TYR A 460 -13.09 4.91 -47.13
CA TYR A 460 -14.46 4.39 -47.28
C TYR A 460 -15.32 5.14 -48.32
N ASN A 461 -14.76 6.10 -49.08
CA ASN A 461 -15.42 6.86 -50.15
C ASN A 461 -16.91 7.18 -49.85
N ILE A 462 -17.12 8.09 -48.89
CA ILE A 462 -18.40 8.32 -48.24
C ILE A 462 -19.11 9.53 -48.87
N SER A 463 -20.40 9.39 -49.19
CA SER A 463 -21.19 10.51 -49.71
C SER A 463 -21.44 11.60 -48.65
N ALA A 464 -21.57 12.86 -49.09
CA ALA A 464 -21.72 14.02 -48.20
C ALA A 464 -22.89 13.91 -47.20
N GLN A 465 -24.02 13.28 -47.57
CA GLN A 465 -25.14 13.08 -46.63
C GLN A 465 -24.84 12.02 -45.56
N ARG A 466 -24.07 10.97 -45.89
CA ARG A 466 -23.68 9.92 -44.94
C ARG A 466 -22.55 10.39 -44.02
N GLU A 467 -21.63 11.19 -44.55
CA GLU A 467 -20.52 11.78 -43.80
C GLU A 467 -21.01 12.52 -42.55
N LYS A 468 -22.03 13.37 -42.67
CA LYS A 468 -22.57 14.11 -41.51
C LYS A 468 -23.10 13.19 -40.40
N LYS A 469 -23.79 12.10 -40.76
CA LYS A 469 -24.30 11.11 -39.80
C LYS A 469 -23.17 10.29 -39.19
N LEU A 470 -22.17 9.94 -39.99
CA LEU A 470 -20.98 9.21 -39.55
C LEU A 470 -20.16 10.04 -38.57
N ARG A 471 -19.93 11.32 -38.89
CA ARG A 471 -19.18 12.26 -38.05
C ARG A 471 -19.79 12.32 -36.66
N GLN A 472 -21.10 12.51 -36.54
CA GLN A 472 -21.79 12.52 -35.25
C GLN A 472 -21.57 11.25 -34.40
N LYS A 473 -21.37 10.09 -35.02
CA LYS A 473 -21.17 8.81 -34.32
C LYS A 473 -19.70 8.49 -34.01
N ILE A 474 -18.77 8.84 -34.91
CA ILE A 474 -17.35 8.47 -34.81
C ILE A 474 -16.49 9.58 -34.18
N GLU A 475 -16.87 10.86 -34.34
CA GLU A 475 -16.10 12.02 -33.88
C GLU A 475 -15.56 11.87 -32.45
N PRO A 476 -16.33 11.42 -31.44
CA PRO A 476 -15.81 11.24 -30.08
C PRO A 476 -14.66 10.24 -29.92
N TYR A 477 -14.43 9.38 -30.92
CA TYR A 477 -13.40 8.32 -30.89
C TYR A 477 -12.17 8.66 -31.72
N VAL A 478 -12.30 9.55 -32.71
CA VAL A 478 -11.21 9.89 -33.66
C VAL A 478 -10.78 11.36 -33.57
N ILE A 479 -11.59 12.24 -32.96
CA ILE A 479 -11.25 13.64 -32.71
C ILE A 479 -11.08 13.85 -31.20
N PHE A 480 -9.85 14.00 -30.75
CA PHE A 480 -9.49 14.26 -29.36
C PHE A 480 -8.22 15.09 -29.23
N LYS A 481 -8.13 15.84 -28.13
CA LYS A 481 -6.94 16.62 -27.75
C LYS A 481 -6.18 15.95 -26.62
N ALA A 482 -4.91 16.27 -26.47
CA ALA A 482 -4.14 15.86 -25.30
C ALA A 482 -4.85 16.29 -24.01
N MET A 483 -4.87 15.41 -23.01
CA MET A 483 -5.39 15.74 -21.70
C MET A 483 -4.53 16.86 -21.08
N PRO A 484 -5.14 17.87 -20.43
CA PRO A 484 -4.39 19.01 -19.92
C PRO A 484 -3.64 18.71 -18.61
N GLN A 485 -4.02 17.65 -17.88
CA GLN A 485 -3.45 17.34 -16.57
C GLN A 485 -2.07 16.68 -16.65
N PRO A 486 -1.80 15.73 -17.57
CA PRO A 486 -0.49 15.11 -17.66
C PRO A 486 0.59 16.06 -18.16
N THR A 487 1.75 16.05 -17.51
CA THR A 487 2.99 16.74 -17.91
C THR A 487 4.15 15.75 -18.11
N ARG A 488 3.96 14.50 -17.69
CA ARG A 488 4.93 13.43 -17.90
C ARG A 488 4.27 12.09 -18.23
N ALA A 489 4.91 11.29 -19.08
CA ALA A 489 4.46 9.95 -19.42
C ALA A 489 5.62 8.93 -19.43
N ILE A 490 5.35 7.70 -19.02
CA ILE A 490 6.28 6.57 -19.05
C ILE A 490 5.60 5.43 -19.81
N PHE A 491 6.14 5.08 -20.97
CA PHE A 491 5.65 3.97 -21.79
C PHE A 491 6.54 2.75 -21.57
N ILE A 492 5.93 1.62 -21.23
CA ILE A 492 6.64 0.39 -20.90
C ILE A 492 6.21 -0.70 -21.87
N ALA A 493 7.14 -1.22 -22.68
CA ALA A 493 6.89 -2.30 -23.63
C ALA A 493 5.64 -2.07 -24.52
N ALA A 494 5.39 -0.82 -24.91
CA ALA A 494 4.14 -0.44 -25.59
C ALA A 494 4.26 -0.65 -27.11
N PRO A 495 3.37 -1.42 -27.77
CA PRO A 495 3.41 -1.61 -29.23
C PRO A 495 2.86 -0.38 -29.97
N HIS A 496 3.59 0.72 -29.92
CA HIS A 496 3.19 2.02 -30.45
C HIS A 496 2.89 2.02 -31.95
N ARG A 497 3.51 1.10 -32.71
CA ARG A 497 3.30 0.86 -34.14
C ARG A 497 2.65 -0.51 -34.44
N GLY A 498 2.11 -1.16 -33.41
CA GLY A 498 1.53 -2.50 -33.49
C GLY A 498 2.55 -3.63 -33.46
N THR A 499 2.06 -4.86 -33.38
CA THR A 499 2.87 -6.08 -33.40
C THR A 499 2.53 -6.93 -34.63
N PRO A 500 3.51 -7.58 -35.27
CA PRO A 500 3.25 -8.55 -36.34
C PRO A 500 2.34 -9.70 -35.88
N TYR A 501 1.18 -9.84 -36.51
CA TYR A 501 0.21 -10.89 -36.16
C TYR A 501 0.71 -12.32 -36.50
N ALA A 502 1.59 -12.44 -37.49
CA ALA A 502 2.09 -13.73 -37.98
C ALA A 502 3.05 -14.45 -37.00
N GLU A 503 3.54 -13.76 -35.97
CA GLU A 503 4.35 -14.40 -34.94
C GLU A 503 3.46 -15.12 -33.92
N ASN A 504 3.58 -16.46 -33.86
CA ASN A 504 2.79 -17.36 -32.99
C ASN A 504 2.75 -16.96 -31.50
N ARG A 505 3.59 -16.03 -31.02
CA ARG A 505 3.63 -15.57 -29.63
C ARG A 505 2.58 -14.49 -29.33
N PHE A 506 2.39 -13.51 -30.22
CA PHE A 506 1.37 -12.47 -30.05
C PHE A 506 -0.05 -13.02 -30.26
N ALA A 507 -0.24 -13.90 -31.25
CA ALA A 507 -1.52 -14.58 -31.45
C ALA A 507 -1.97 -15.38 -30.21
N ARG A 508 -1.02 -16.01 -29.49
CA ARG A 508 -1.28 -16.69 -28.20
C ARG A 508 -1.60 -15.72 -27.07
N PHE A 509 -1.05 -14.50 -27.10
CA PHE A 509 -1.35 -13.49 -26.10
C PHE A 509 -2.78 -12.94 -26.23
N VAL A 510 -3.35 -12.95 -27.43
CA VAL A 510 -4.69 -12.38 -27.71
C VAL A 510 -5.81 -13.42 -27.87
N SER A 511 -5.50 -14.72 -27.84
CA SER A 511 -6.44 -15.80 -28.21
C SER A 511 -7.68 -15.96 -27.31
N GLY A 512 -7.74 -15.27 -26.15
CA GLY A 512 -8.88 -15.30 -25.23
C GLY A 512 -9.90 -14.15 -25.38
N LEU A 513 -9.67 -13.18 -26.25
CA LEU A 513 -10.40 -11.88 -26.24
C LEU A 513 -11.57 -11.79 -27.21
N ILE A 514 -12.29 -12.90 -27.40
CA ILE A 514 -13.13 -13.10 -28.59
C ILE A 514 -14.50 -12.38 -28.52
N ARG A 515 -14.95 -11.94 -27.34
CA ARG A 515 -16.33 -11.45 -27.16
C ARG A 515 -16.38 -9.98 -26.73
N LEU A 516 -17.05 -9.14 -27.52
CA LEU A 516 -17.38 -7.77 -27.16
C LEU A 516 -18.69 -7.70 -26.35
N PRO A 517 -18.87 -6.75 -25.43
CA PRO A 517 -20.15 -6.50 -24.78
C PRO A 517 -21.23 -6.12 -25.81
N ALA A 518 -22.48 -6.54 -25.58
CA ALA A 518 -23.59 -6.32 -26.52
C ALA A 518 -23.80 -4.83 -26.87
N THR A 519 -23.59 -3.92 -25.90
CA THR A 519 -23.72 -2.47 -26.10
C THR A 519 -22.60 -1.89 -26.97
N VAL A 520 -21.40 -2.47 -26.93
CA VAL A 520 -20.28 -2.07 -27.81
C VAL A 520 -20.47 -2.67 -29.19
N LEU A 521 -20.86 -3.96 -29.26
CA LEU A 521 -21.17 -4.62 -30.52
C LEU A 521 -22.24 -3.87 -31.31
N SER A 522 -23.34 -3.47 -30.67
CA SER A 522 -24.39 -2.66 -31.28
C SER A 522 -23.82 -1.36 -31.87
N ARG A 523 -23.01 -0.61 -31.11
CA ARG A 523 -22.37 0.63 -31.60
C ARG A 523 -21.42 0.39 -32.77
N VAL A 524 -20.63 -0.68 -32.73
CA VAL A 524 -19.74 -1.09 -33.82
C VAL A 524 -20.54 -1.44 -35.08
N THR A 525 -21.62 -2.21 -34.94
CA THR A 525 -22.47 -2.59 -36.09
C THR A 525 -23.16 -1.39 -36.72
N GLU A 526 -23.64 -0.43 -35.91
CA GLU A 526 -24.23 0.81 -36.41
C GLU A 526 -23.24 1.68 -37.18
N ILE A 527 -21.99 1.76 -36.71
CA ILE A 527 -20.92 2.46 -37.42
C ILE A 527 -20.59 1.74 -38.73
N GLY A 528 -20.45 0.41 -38.69
CA GLY A 528 -20.15 -0.40 -39.87
C GLY A 528 -21.19 -0.24 -40.98
N GLN A 529 -22.48 -0.22 -40.64
CA GLN A 529 -23.56 0.02 -41.61
C GLN A 529 -23.46 1.38 -42.32
N LEU A 530 -22.85 2.39 -41.70
CA LEU A 530 -22.65 3.70 -42.31
C LEU A 530 -21.40 3.77 -43.22
N LEU A 531 -20.48 2.80 -43.08
CA LEU A 531 -19.24 2.71 -43.86
C LEU A 531 -19.38 1.83 -45.12
N VAL A 532 -20.44 1.03 -45.22
CA VAL A 532 -20.71 0.18 -46.40
C VAL A 532 -21.31 1.01 -47.54
N ASN A 533 -20.79 0.84 -48.75
CA ASN A 533 -21.38 1.40 -49.96
C ASN A 533 -22.45 0.46 -50.54
N PRO A 534 -23.74 0.89 -50.60
CA PRO A 534 -24.83 0.05 -51.10
C PRO A 534 -24.85 -0.11 -52.64
N ASP A 535 -24.04 0.66 -53.37
CA ASP A 535 -24.02 0.69 -54.84
C ASP A 535 -22.95 -0.23 -55.47
N GLU A 536 -22.12 -0.89 -54.66
CA GLU A 536 -21.12 -1.89 -55.11
C GLU A 536 -21.61 -3.29 -54.74
N ALA A 537 -21.98 -4.09 -55.74
CA ALA A 537 -22.68 -5.38 -55.59
C ALA A 537 -21.79 -6.56 -55.14
N SER A 538 -20.66 -6.32 -54.46
CA SER A 538 -19.70 -7.37 -54.12
C SER A 538 -18.98 -7.22 -52.78
N ASP A 539 -19.56 -6.54 -51.79
CA ASP A 539 -18.97 -6.53 -50.46
C ASP A 539 -19.73 -7.46 -49.51
N GLU A 540 -19.05 -8.55 -49.10
CA GLU A 540 -19.37 -9.24 -47.86
C GLU A 540 -19.58 -8.21 -46.75
N PRO A 541 -20.51 -8.45 -45.80
CA PRO A 541 -20.77 -7.50 -44.73
C PRO A 541 -19.46 -7.21 -43.97
N LEU A 542 -18.94 -5.99 -44.14
CA LEU A 542 -17.77 -5.41 -43.44
C LEU A 542 -17.86 -5.53 -41.90
N VAL A 543 -19.01 -5.96 -41.37
CA VAL A 543 -19.18 -6.48 -40.01
C VAL A 543 -18.06 -7.47 -39.64
N GLY A 544 -17.56 -8.30 -40.58
CA GLY A 544 -16.41 -9.19 -40.34
C GLY A 544 -15.06 -8.48 -40.13
N SER A 545 -14.82 -7.36 -40.83
CA SER A 545 -13.59 -6.56 -40.75
C SER A 545 -13.53 -5.68 -39.50
N ILE A 546 -14.69 -5.28 -38.95
CA ILE A 546 -14.76 -4.50 -37.71
C ILE A 546 -14.91 -5.43 -36.48
N ASN A 547 -15.30 -6.71 -36.71
CA ASN A 547 -15.36 -7.74 -35.68
C ASN A 547 -14.03 -8.48 -35.44
N SER A 548 -13.03 -8.38 -36.33
CA SER A 548 -11.78 -9.15 -36.16
C SER A 548 -10.78 -8.41 -35.26
N ILE A 549 -10.89 -8.57 -33.94
CA ILE A 549 -9.85 -9.01 -32.99
C ILE A 549 -8.38 -8.73 -33.44
N LYS A 550 -8.06 -7.48 -33.78
CA LYS A 550 -6.72 -7.03 -34.21
C LYS A 550 -6.34 -5.69 -33.59
N ASN A 551 -6.86 -5.38 -32.40
CA ASN A 551 -6.72 -4.07 -31.73
C ASN A 551 -5.28 -3.56 -31.56
N LEU A 552 -4.24 -4.40 -31.74
CA LEU A 552 -2.83 -4.02 -31.65
C LEU A 552 -1.99 -4.58 -32.82
N SER A 553 -2.62 -5.05 -33.89
CA SER A 553 -1.88 -5.49 -35.08
C SER A 553 -1.24 -4.28 -35.78
N ASP A 554 -0.03 -4.47 -36.28
CA ASP A 554 0.63 -3.54 -37.21
C ASP A 554 -0.14 -3.32 -38.52
N GLN A 555 -1.09 -4.20 -38.86
CA GLN A 555 -1.98 -4.08 -40.01
C GLN A 555 -3.28 -3.32 -39.70
N ASP A 556 -3.54 -3.00 -38.43
CA ASP A 556 -4.74 -2.28 -38.03
C ASP A 556 -4.68 -0.81 -38.51
N PRO A 557 -5.70 -0.32 -39.23
CA PRO A 557 -5.72 1.06 -39.74
C PRO A 557 -5.57 2.12 -38.66
N PHE A 558 -6.27 1.93 -37.53
CA PHE A 558 -6.25 2.89 -36.45
C PHE A 558 -4.88 2.91 -35.77
N VAL A 559 -4.25 1.74 -35.54
CA VAL A 559 -2.89 1.66 -34.97
C VAL A 559 -1.88 2.37 -35.87
N ARG A 560 -1.90 2.11 -37.18
CA ARG A 560 -0.98 2.73 -38.15
C ARG A 560 -1.10 4.25 -38.15
N GLU A 561 -2.32 4.78 -38.21
CA GLU A 561 -2.50 6.23 -38.24
C GLU A 561 -2.29 6.89 -36.88
N SER A 562 -2.77 6.28 -35.80
CA SER A 562 -2.58 6.81 -34.46
C SER A 562 -1.12 6.81 -34.00
N SER A 563 -0.27 5.94 -34.58
CA SER A 563 1.17 5.92 -34.31
C SER A 563 1.93 7.17 -34.78
N LYS A 564 1.34 7.92 -35.73
CA LYS A 564 1.91 9.14 -36.30
C LYS A 564 1.46 10.40 -35.55
N LEU A 565 0.51 10.28 -34.62
CA LEU A 565 -0.02 11.44 -33.91
C LEU A 565 1.06 12.08 -33.02
N PRO A 566 1.20 13.42 -33.06
CA PRO A 566 2.15 14.11 -32.21
C PRO A 566 1.72 13.99 -30.75
N ILE A 567 2.69 13.74 -29.87
CA ILE A 567 2.53 13.94 -28.42
C ILE A 567 2.60 15.45 -28.17
N SER A 568 1.78 15.94 -27.23
CA SER A 568 1.78 17.35 -26.83
C SER A 568 3.15 17.81 -26.34
N ASP A 569 3.63 18.96 -26.81
CA ASP A 569 4.91 19.57 -26.41
C ASP A 569 4.99 19.91 -24.91
N LYS A 570 3.84 19.89 -24.21
CA LYS A 570 3.76 20.08 -22.75
C LYS A 570 4.11 18.82 -21.96
N VAL A 571 4.30 17.68 -22.63
CA VAL A 571 4.51 16.37 -22.00
C VAL A 571 5.90 15.85 -22.30
N SER A 572 6.74 15.77 -21.27
CA SER A 572 7.99 15.00 -21.34
C SER A 572 7.67 13.52 -21.24
N TYR A 573 8.22 12.66 -22.10
CA TYR A 573 7.93 11.23 -22.04
C TYR A 573 9.18 10.36 -22.11
N HIS A 574 9.06 9.14 -21.60
CA HIS A 574 10.15 8.17 -21.46
C HIS A 574 9.70 6.81 -21.97
N SER A 575 10.62 6.01 -22.50
CA SER A 575 10.35 4.66 -22.99
C SER A 575 11.21 3.63 -22.27
N ILE A 576 10.57 2.59 -21.71
CA ILE A 576 11.22 1.43 -21.12
C ILE A 576 10.84 0.21 -21.95
N MET A 577 11.81 -0.40 -22.60
CA MET A 577 11.61 -1.47 -23.57
C MET A 577 12.21 -2.78 -23.06
N GLY A 578 11.60 -3.91 -23.40
CA GLY A 578 12.14 -5.23 -23.09
C GLY A 578 12.97 -5.78 -24.25
N ASN A 579 13.88 -6.69 -23.94
CA ASN A 579 14.59 -7.52 -24.90
C ASN A 579 14.71 -8.95 -24.35
N ASP A 580 14.06 -9.90 -25.01
CA ASP A 580 14.09 -11.36 -24.75
C ASP A 580 14.85 -12.10 -25.87
N THR A 581 15.61 -11.37 -26.68
CA THR A 581 16.37 -11.88 -27.83
C THR A 581 17.86 -11.60 -27.66
N PRO A 582 18.53 -12.22 -26.68
CA PRO A 582 19.95 -11.98 -26.44
C PRO A 582 20.78 -12.37 -27.67
N GLY A 583 21.72 -11.51 -28.06
CA GLY A 583 22.58 -11.72 -29.24
C GLY A 583 21.98 -11.26 -30.57
N VAL A 584 20.73 -10.79 -30.60
CA VAL A 584 20.14 -10.10 -31.75
C VAL A 584 20.45 -8.61 -31.65
N ILE A 585 20.74 -7.96 -32.79
CA ILE A 585 20.93 -6.49 -32.83
C ILE A 585 19.66 -5.79 -32.34
N LEU A 586 19.83 -4.63 -31.68
CA LEU A 586 18.73 -3.98 -30.96
C LEU A 586 17.54 -3.65 -31.88
N GLU A 587 17.81 -3.19 -33.09
CA GLU A 587 16.81 -2.80 -34.08
C GLU A 587 15.91 -3.96 -34.52
N ALA A 588 16.44 -5.20 -34.47
CA ALA A 588 15.71 -6.43 -34.78
C ALA A 588 15.26 -7.20 -33.53
N SER A 589 15.53 -6.66 -32.34
CA SER A 589 15.20 -7.31 -31.07
C SER A 589 13.72 -7.14 -30.70
N SER A 590 13.24 -7.97 -29.78
CA SER A 590 11.90 -7.85 -29.20
C SER A 590 11.90 -8.30 -27.75
N ASP A 591 10.88 -7.91 -27.00
CA ASP A 591 10.59 -8.49 -25.68
C ASP A 591 9.84 -9.84 -25.78
N GLY A 592 9.83 -10.43 -27.00
CA GLY A 592 9.12 -11.65 -27.35
C GLY A 592 7.64 -11.47 -27.71
N VAL A 593 7.08 -10.26 -27.53
CA VAL A 593 5.72 -9.88 -27.97
C VAL A 593 5.75 -8.60 -28.80
N VAL A 594 6.53 -7.60 -28.40
CA VAL A 594 6.61 -6.29 -29.02
C VAL A 594 8.01 -6.09 -29.58
N PRO A 595 8.14 -5.86 -30.90
CA PRO A 595 9.43 -5.50 -31.49
C PRO A 595 9.95 -4.18 -30.93
N TYR A 596 11.26 -4.06 -30.74
CA TYR A 596 11.91 -2.83 -30.30
C TYR A 596 11.52 -1.64 -31.20
N ALA A 597 11.53 -1.84 -32.52
CA ALA A 597 11.13 -0.83 -33.50
C ALA A 597 9.66 -0.37 -33.37
N SER A 598 8.79 -1.19 -32.77
CA SER A 598 7.42 -0.80 -32.47
C SER A 598 7.32 -0.04 -31.16
N ALA A 599 8.13 -0.38 -30.14
CA ALA A 599 8.12 0.27 -28.84
C ALA A 599 8.91 1.58 -28.75
N LYS A 600 9.91 1.76 -29.62
CA LYS A 600 10.72 2.97 -29.68
C LYS A 600 9.89 4.17 -30.18
N LEU A 601 10.05 5.32 -29.52
CA LEU A 601 9.49 6.61 -29.93
C LEU A 601 10.59 7.66 -30.02
N GLU A 602 10.76 8.27 -31.19
CA GLU A 602 11.70 9.35 -31.40
C GLU A 602 11.29 10.60 -30.61
N GLY A 603 12.22 11.17 -29.83
CA GLY A 603 11.98 12.34 -29.00
C GLY A 603 11.72 12.04 -27.52
N ALA A 604 11.85 10.78 -27.09
CA ALA A 604 11.80 10.42 -25.67
C ALA A 604 12.94 11.10 -24.89
N ALA A 605 12.61 11.63 -23.70
CA ALA A 605 13.58 12.27 -22.80
C ALA A 605 14.56 11.26 -22.19
N SER A 606 14.13 10.01 -22.00
CA SER A 606 15.03 8.88 -21.76
C SER A 606 14.49 7.59 -22.36
N GLU A 607 15.41 6.69 -22.71
CA GLU A 607 15.13 5.33 -23.14
C GLU A 607 15.92 4.33 -22.30
N LEU A 608 15.28 3.26 -21.87
CA LEU A 608 15.93 2.14 -21.18
C LEU A 608 15.54 0.81 -21.85
N VAL A 609 16.52 -0.03 -22.14
CA VAL A 609 16.29 -1.41 -22.61
C VAL A 609 16.62 -2.38 -21.48
N VAL A 610 15.66 -3.20 -21.09
CA VAL A 610 15.77 -4.17 -19.99
C VAL A 610 15.78 -5.58 -20.58
N ASN A 611 16.74 -6.42 -20.15
CA ASN A 611 16.75 -7.83 -20.52
C ASN A 611 15.57 -8.56 -19.86
N SER A 612 14.49 -8.73 -20.63
CA SER A 612 13.20 -9.17 -20.13
C SER A 612 12.27 -9.56 -21.26
N TRP A 613 11.50 -10.62 -21.02
CA TRP A 613 10.21 -10.84 -21.66
C TRP A 613 9.23 -9.66 -21.38
N HIS A 614 8.12 -9.62 -22.11
CA HIS A 614 7.10 -8.56 -22.11
C HIS A 614 6.63 -8.00 -20.75
N SER A 615 6.76 -8.73 -19.63
CA SER A 615 6.47 -8.24 -18.27
C SER A 615 7.57 -7.32 -17.72
N VAL A 616 7.96 -6.30 -18.47
CA VAL A 616 9.08 -5.39 -18.18
C VAL A 616 8.84 -4.59 -16.89
N GLN A 617 7.61 -4.18 -16.63
CA GLN A 617 7.22 -3.40 -15.44
C GLN A 617 7.51 -4.11 -14.11
N GLU A 618 7.64 -5.45 -14.14
CA GLU A 618 7.97 -6.23 -12.94
C GLU A 618 9.47 -6.30 -12.68
N LYS A 619 10.33 -5.88 -13.61
CA LYS A 619 11.79 -5.99 -13.46
C LYS A 619 12.35 -4.91 -12.52
N PRO A 620 13.26 -5.25 -11.60
CA PRO A 620 13.89 -4.28 -10.71
C PRO A 620 14.47 -3.06 -11.44
N GLU A 621 15.10 -3.28 -12.60
CA GLU A 621 15.71 -2.25 -13.43
C GLU A 621 14.68 -1.25 -13.94
N ALA A 622 13.53 -1.74 -14.42
CA ALA A 622 12.42 -0.90 -14.86
C ALA A 622 11.81 -0.11 -13.69
N ILE A 623 11.64 -0.74 -12.52
CA ILE A 623 11.11 -0.09 -11.31
C ILE A 623 12.04 1.04 -10.85
N VAL A 624 13.35 0.82 -10.86
CA VAL A 624 14.35 1.84 -10.52
C VAL A 624 14.27 3.02 -11.49
N GLU A 625 14.14 2.75 -12.79
CA GLU A 625 14.00 3.81 -13.80
C GLU A 625 12.69 4.59 -13.64
N ILE A 626 11.57 3.93 -13.37
CA ILE A 626 10.30 4.60 -13.06
C ILE A 626 10.47 5.54 -11.86
N ARG A 627 11.09 5.08 -10.78
CA ARG A 627 11.34 5.91 -9.59
C ARG A 627 12.26 7.09 -9.94
N ARG A 628 13.33 6.87 -10.69
CA ARG A 628 14.24 7.94 -11.16
C ARG A 628 13.48 9.02 -11.93
N ILE A 629 12.62 8.62 -12.87
CA ILE A 629 11.78 9.53 -13.67
C ILE A 629 10.80 10.31 -12.79
N LEU A 630 10.16 9.65 -11.81
CA LEU A 630 9.23 10.31 -10.88
C LEU A 630 9.93 11.36 -10.00
N HIS A 631 11.17 11.09 -9.56
CA HIS A 631 12.02 12.04 -8.84
C HIS A 631 12.45 13.19 -9.72
N GLU A 632 12.89 12.91 -10.95
CA GLU A 632 13.24 13.92 -11.95
C GLU A 632 12.07 14.89 -12.20
N HIS A 633 10.85 14.37 -12.28
CA HIS A 633 9.64 15.18 -12.41
C HIS A 633 9.40 16.10 -11.21
N LEU A 634 9.63 15.64 -9.98
CA LEU A 634 9.51 16.50 -8.80
C LEU A 634 10.55 17.63 -8.83
N ASN A 635 11.79 17.31 -9.22
CA ASN A 635 12.87 18.28 -9.30
C ASN A 635 12.61 19.34 -10.39
N SER A 636 12.11 18.94 -11.56
CA SER A 636 11.80 19.89 -12.65
C SER A 636 10.71 20.89 -12.25
N LEU A 637 9.73 20.45 -11.46
CA LEU A 637 8.64 21.31 -10.98
C LEU A 637 9.09 22.29 -9.90
N GLN A 638 10.08 21.94 -9.07
CA GLN A 638 10.64 22.84 -8.06
C GLN A 638 11.48 23.95 -8.72
N GLN A 639 12.25 23.62 -9.75
CA GLN A 639 13.05 24.59 -10.49
C GLN A 639 12.17 25.59 -11.26
N GLY A 640 11.08 25.12 -11.86
CA GLY A 640 10.11 25.98 -12.55
C GLY A 640 9.31 26.90 -11.61
N SER A 641 9.31 26.67 -10.29
CA SER A 641 8.66 27.56 -9.31
C SER A 641 9.58 28.61 -8.70
N GLN A 642 10.90 28.52 -8.94
CA GLN A 642 11.91 29.48 -8.46
C GLN A 642 12.30 30.51 -9.52
N GLN A 643 11.85 30.32 -10.76
CA GLN A 643 11.89 31.28 -11.86
C GLN A 643 10.54 31.96 -11.97
#